data_AF-A0A9E1GPP9-F1
#
_entry.id   AF-A0A9E1GPP9-F1
#
_cell.length_a   1.000
_cell.length_b   1.000
_cell.length_c   1.000
_cell.angle_alpha   90.00
_cell.angle_beta   90.00
_cell.angle_gamma   90.00
#
_symmetry.space_group_name_H-M   'P 1'
#
loop_
_entity.id
_entity.type
_entity.pdbx_description
1 polymer ?
#
loop_
_entity_poly.entity_id
_entity_poly.type
_entity_poly.pdbx_seq_one_letter_code
_entity_poly.pdbx_strand_id
1 'polypeptide(L)'
;MKRKIVSALIAAAITVSMGASATAAASASESPQPAVTESAPTGTPEAAQPAATPEPTGAAQPTAAPEPTEAAQPTVTPEPPEAAQPTATPEPTEAAQPTTTPEPTEAAQPTVTPEPTEAEQPTATPESTGPAETPEAEQTIDPAQIPQVMTLYQQWQQENGVWYYYDANGNRVTGWLEEGGHLYYLNPDGSMATGWKQIDGKWYYFRSWGAAFRNEIFTDPADGNIYYGLADGSMAKNVWIKINGKDYYFRGWGAAFRNEKFTDPADGNIYYGLADGSIAKNAWIQIDGKYYYFRGWGAAFRNEKFTDPADGNIYYGLADGSMAKNAWIKINGKDYYFRGWGAAFRNEKFTDPADGNIYYGTEDGSIVKSEWVMINGKWYYFRGWGAGFRNEKFTDPADGNVYYGLADGSMAKNVWIKINGKWYYFRGWGAAFRNEIFRDPADGNIYYGLEDGSMATNVWIEKGGKRYYFRGWGAAFHNEKFTDPSDGNIYYGTSDGSVLTGQWFQIGSDWYSFDGQGRAYRNQWFDTSKKPSSQEPAIGFYYAGSNGAMLTDTYYKTQKDGSDYYYSFSGTGACNYTSPRYVRAKDSVNGIYYVMEHQYFTDPQVSDRDLMAAICEAEAGNQRTTGMTAVAMVIRNRMDEYGYSLKTAIYRQQQFEPARNGSLTRYLEGISSGSTSILQELNSTGAYTAVDESDRIMTAYKTNGTNRVVPNFGDTRADFDYLYFMTPAAFEQLNLDPVKCQSYVYTYEWTTSTGQKRSSSHIFFVDWVRKS
;
A
#
# COMPACT_ATOMS: atom_id res chain seq x y z
N MET A 1 -28.79 30.32 12.97
CA MET A 1 -28.56 31.68 12.42
C MET A 1 -27.09 31.85 12.05
N LYS A 2 -26.79 32.67 11.03
CA LYS A 2 -25.49 33.33 10.74
C LYS A 2 -24.22 32.46 10.68
N ARG A 3 -23.88 31.97 9.48
CA ARG A 3 -22.48 31.87 8.99
C ARG A 3 -22.03 33.26 8.48
N LYS A 4 -20.76 33.62 8.58
CA LYS A 4 -20.16 34.78 7.89
C LYS A 4 -18.63 34.67 7.71
N ILE A 5 -18.17 34.80 6.45
CA ILE A 5 -16.95 35.54 6.00
C ILE A 5 -15.59 34.86 6.37
N VAL A 6 -14.50 34.84 5.56
CA VAL A 6 -14.07 35.59 4.36
C VAL A 6 -13.57 34.64 3.24
N SER A 7 -13.81 35.00 1.97
CA SER A 7 -12.83 34.88 0.87
C SER A 7 -13.29 35.81 -0.26
N ALA A 8 -12.37 36.58 -0.86
CA ALA A 8 -12.71 37.65 -1.81
C ALA A 8 -11.86 37.53 -3.09
N LEU A 9 -12.54 37.67 -4.24
CA LEU A 9 -12.17 38.31 -5.52
C LEU A 9 -10.74 38.06 -6.08
N ILE A 10 -10.54 37.86 -7.38
CA ILE A 10 -11.05 38.67 -8.51
C ILE A 10 -11.36 37.77 -9.72
N ALA A 11 -12.38 38.14 -10.48
CA ALA A 11 -12.60 37.66 -11.85
C ALA A 11 -12.41 38.82 -12.85
N ALA A 12 -11.90 38.52 -14.04
CA ALA A 12 -11.91 39.41 -15.20
C ALA A 12 -12.45 38.64 -16.41
N ALA A 13 -13.45 39.21 -17.08
CA ALA A 13 -14.14 38.57 -18.20
C ALA A 13 -13.65 39.13 -19.54
N ILE A 14 -13.71 38.30 -20.59
CA ILE A 14 -13.71 38.76 -21.99
C ILE A 14 -14.94 38.17 -22.67
N THR A 15 -15.84 39.07 -23.09
CA THR A 15 -17.00 38.77 -23.94
C THR A 15 -16.67 39.00 -25.41
N VAL A 16 -17.05 38.06 -26.28
CA VAL A 16 -17.36 38.34 -27.68
C VAL A 16 -18.68 37.67 -28.02
N SER A 17 -19.60 38.44 -28.59
CA SER A 17 -20.91 37.97 -29.06
C SER A 17 -20.90 37.79 -30.58
N MET A 18 -21.60 36.78 -31.09
CA MET A 18 -22.31 36.90 -32.38
C MET A 18 -23.68 36.24 -32.26
N GLY A 19 -24.69 36.91 -32.80
CA GLY A 19 -26.11 36.60 -32.55
C GLY A 19 -26.70 35.59 -33.54
N ALA A 20 -27.89 35.11 -33.18
CA ALA A 20 -28.70 34.24 -34.02
C ALA A 20 -29.47 35.01 -35.10
N SER A 21 -29.80 34.32 -36.20
CA SER A 21 -31.02 34.57 -36.95
C SER A 21 -31.64 33.23 -37.34
N ALA A 22 -32.96 33.18 -37.44
CA ALA A 22 -33.74 31.95 -37.52
C ALA A 22 -34.10 31.57 -38.96
N THR A 23 -34.38 30.28 -39.19
CA THR A 23 -35.63 29.81 -39.82
C THR A 23 -35.74 28.29 -39.69
N ALA A 24 -36.97 27.79 -39.58
CA ALA A 24 -37.26 26.36 -39.44
C ALA A 24 -38.17 25.89 -40.59
N ALA A 25 -38.00 24.64 -41.01
CA ALA A 25 -39.00 23.87 -41.72
C ALA A 25 -38.86 22.41 -41.28
N ALA A 26 -39.98 21.76 -40.95
CA ALA A 26 -40.03 20.42 -40.38
C ALA A 26 -40.78 19.45 -41.30
N SER A 27 -40.41 18.17 -41.23
CA SER A 27 -41.27 17.06 -41.68
C SER A 27 -40.87 15.76 -40.99
N ALA A 28 -41.75 15.25 -40.13
CA ALA A 28 -41.76 13.87 -39.66
C ALA A 28 -43.21 13.51 -39.33
N SER A 29 -43.73 12.44 -39.94
CA SER A 29 -45.13 12.01 -39.83
C SER A 29 -45.29 10.77 -38.96
N GLU A 30 -46.49 10.58 -38.42
CA GLU A 30 -46.83 9.56 -37.42
C GLU A 30 -46.95 8.11 -37.95
N SER A 31 -47.00 7.22 -36.97
CA SER A 31 -47.34 5.77 -36.92
C SER A 31 -48.60 5.35 -37.74
N PRO A 32 -48.86 4.03 -37.93
CA PRO A 32 -49.57 3.29 -36.87
C PRO A 32 -49.24 1.78 -36.72
N GLN A 33 -49.74 1.21 -35.61
CA GLN A 33 -49.83 -0.23 -35.28
C GLN A 33 -51.03 -0.88 -36.01
N PRO A 34 -51.17 -2.23 -36.03
CA PRO A 34 -52.25 -2.81 -35.20
C PRO A 34 -51.99 -4.25 -34.67
N ALA A 35 -52.95 -4.73 -33.88
CA ALA A 35 -53.21 -6.14 -33.53
C ALA A 35 -54.75 -6.37 -33.70
N VAL A 36 -55.43 -7.48 -33.37
CA VAL A 36 -55.22 -8.67 -32.52
C VAL A 36 -56.08 -9.81 -33.12
N THR A 37 -55.77 -11.11 -32.96
CA THR A 37 -56.74 -12.17 -32.51
C THR A 37 -56.15 -13.59 -32.44
N GLU A 38 -56.83 -14.46 -31.69
CA GLU A 38 -56.36 -15.72 -31.07
C GLU A 38 -56.53 -17.00 -31.91
N SER A 39 -55.82 -18.07 -31.53
CA SER A 39 -56.44 -19.39 -31.24
C SER A 39 -55.43 -20.37 -30.58
N ALA A 40 -55.93 -21.21 -29.67
CA ALA A 40 -55.24 -22.38 -29.11
C ALA A 40 -56.05 -23.66 -29.47
N PRO A 41 -55.47 -24.89 -29.41
CA PRO A 41 -55.41 -25.58 -28.12
C PRO A 41 -54.25 -26.59 -27.90
N THR A 42 -54.19 -27.05 -26.64
CA THR A 42 -53.48 -28.18 -25.99
C THR A 42 -52.92 -29.38 -26.79
N GLY A 43 -51.77 -29.89 -26.33
CA GLY A 43 -51.33 -31.28 -26.55
C GLY A 43 -49.94 -31.62 -25.95
N THR A 44 -49.88 -32.58 -25.01
CA THR A 44 -48.63 -33.16 -24.44
C THR A 44 -47.92 -34.05 -25.47
N PRO A 45 -46.60 -34.31 -25.33
CA PRO A 45 -46.22 -35.71 -25.07
C PRO A 45 -45.01 -35.91 -24.13
N GLU A 46 -44.69 -37.19 -23.94
CA GLU A 46 -43.94 -37.84 -22.86
C GLU A 46 -42.45 -38.10 -23.19
N ALA A 47 -41.70 -38.65 -22.23
CA ALA A 47 -40.25 -38.75 -22.21
C ALA A 47 -39.62 -39.83 -23.14
N ALA A 48 -38.31 -39.68 -23.39
CA ALA A 48 -37.45 -40.74 -23.93
C ALA A 48 -36.10 -40.77 -23.18
N GLN A 49 -35.65 -41.98 -22.79
CA GLN A 49 -34.36 -42.22 -22.12
C GLN A 49 -33.17 -42.27 -23.10
N PRO A 50 -31.93 -41.98 -22.64
CA PRO A 50 -30.72 -42.13 -23.45
C PRO A 50 -30.16 -43.56 -23.42
N ALA A 51 -29.44 -43.95 -24.47
CA ALA A 51 -28.70 -45.21 -24.55
C ALA A 51 -27.25 -45.01 -25.05
N ALA A 52 -26.31 -45.51 -24.24
CA ALA A 52 -24.93 -45.93 -24.47
C ALA A 52 -24.06 -45.32 -25.62
N THR A 53 -22.81 -45.00 -25.26
CA THR A 53 -21.68 -44.83 -26.18
C THR A 53 -20.51 -45.69 -25.66
N PRO A 54 -19.81 -46.49 -26.51
CA PRO A 54 -18.75 -47.40 -26.06
C PRO A 54 -17.35 -46.74 -25.96
N GLU A 55 -16.44 -47.44 -25.30
CA GLU A 55 -15.09 -47.02 -24.90
C GLU A 55 -14.08 -46.90 -26.05
N PRO A 56 -12.99 -46.11 -25.86
CA PRO A 56 -11.74 -46.26 -26.59
C PRO A 56 -10.70 -47.09 -25.81
N THR A 57 -10.17 -48.13 -26.44
CA THR A 57 -9.07 -48.98 -25.95
C THR A 57 -7.68 -48.37 -26.14
N GLY A 58 -6.73 -48.74 -25.27
CA GLY A 58 -5.32 -48.90 -25.65
C GLY A 58 -4.36 -47.81 -25.18
N ALA A 59 -3.66 -48.06 -24.07
CA ALA A 59 -2.57 -47.22 -23.60
C ALA A 59 -1.27 -47.46 -24.42
N ALA A 60 -0.54 -46.38 -24.71
CA ALA A 60 0.84 -46.44 -25.15
C ALA A 60 1.80 -46.33 -23.95
N GLN A 61 2.83 -47.17 -23.94
CA GLN A 61 3.84 -47.25 -22.88
C GLN A 61 4.79 -46.04 -22.91
N PRO A 62 5.17 -45.44 -21.76
CA PRO A 62 6.09 -44.30 -21.75
C PRO A 62 7.53 -44.73 -22.05
N THR A 63 8.18 -44.03 -22.97
CA THR A 63 9.65 -44.03 -23.10
C THR A 63 10.28 -43.28 -21.93
N ALA A 64 11.40 -43.79 -21.41
CA ALA A 64 12.07 -43.21 -20.26
C ALA A 64 12.55 -41.78 -20.52
N ALA A 65 12.32 -40.89 -19.55
CA ALA A 65 13.02 -39.62 -19.46
C ALA A 65 14.48 -39.86 -19.01
N PRO A 66 15.46 -39.03 -19.44
CA PRO A 66 16.83 -39.12 -18.95
C PRO A 66 16.91 -38.79 -17.46
N GLU A 67 17.88 -39.40 -16.77
CA GLU A 67 18.17 -39.14 -15.37
C GLU A 67 18.53 -37.66 -15.14
N PRO A 68 18.13 -37.04 -14.01
CA PRO A 68 18.52 -35.69 -13.68
C PRO A 68 20.01 -35.67 -13.29
N THR A 69 20.83 -34.96 -14.08
CA THR A 69 22.22 -34.68 -13.73
C THR A 69 22.31 -33.99 -12.37
N GLU A 70 23.24 -34.44 -11.55
CA GLU A 70 23.55 -33.95 -10.20
C GLU A 70 23.61 -32.41 -10.15
N ALA A 71 22.73 -31.81 -9.35
CA ALA A 71 22.70 -30.35 -9.18
C ALA A 71 23.91 -29.90 -8.36
N ALA A 72 24.66 -28.92 -8.89
CA ALA A 72 25.84 -28.38 -8.24
C ALA A 72 25.52 -27.85 -6.82
N GLN A 73 26.42 -28.14 -5.86
CA GLN A 73 26.32 -27.61 -4.50
C GLN A 73 26.25 -26.08 -4.51
N PRO A 74 25.42 -25.46 -3.65
CA PRO A 74 25.36 -24.01 -3.56
C PRO A 74 26.69 -23.46 -3.01
N THR A 75 27.35 -22.61 -3.79
CA THR A 75 28.49 -21.81 -3.34
C THR A 75 28.08 -20.95 -2.15
N VAL A 76 28.86 -21.04 -1.06
CA VAL A 76 28.65 -20.27 0.17
C VAL A 76 28.64 -18.78 -0.16
N THR A 77 27.51 -18.12 0.07
CA THR A 77 27.43 -16.66 0.09
C THR A 77 27.99 -16.19 1.44
N PRO A 78 28.90 -15.20 1.49
CA PRO A 78 29.53 -14.79 2.74
C PRO A 78 28.49 -14.28 3.75
N GLU A 79 28.74 -14.55 5.03
CA GLU A 79 27.91 -14.05 6.13
C GLU A 79 27.78 -12.51 6.09
N PRO A 80 26.62 -11.96 6.48
CA PRO A 80 26.52 -10.52 6.73
C PRO A 80 27.49 -10.16 7.86
N PRO A 81 28.17 -9.00 7.80
CA PRO A 81 29.08 -8.60 8.86
C PRO A 81 28.32 -8.48 10.19
N GLU A 82 28.94 -9.04 11.22
CA GLU A 82 28.50 -9.02 12.61
C GLU A 82 27.99 -7.63 13.02
N ALA A 83 26.76 -7.57 13.55
CA ALA A 83 26.18 -6.31 13.99
C ALA A 83 27.04 -5.74 15.12
N ALA A 84 27.70 -4.61 14.86
CA ALA A 84 28.55 -3.94 15.84
C ALA A 84 27.77 -3.71 17.14
N GLN A 85 28.38 -4.08 18.27
CA GLN A 85 27.89 -3.71 19.60
C GLN A 85 27.57 -2.20 19.62
N PRO A 86 26.51 -1.76 20.33
CA PRO A 86 26.25 -0.35 20.51
C PRO A 86 27.43 0.29 21.25
N THR A 87 28.27 1.03 20.52
CA THR A 87 29.24 1.94 21.09
C THR A 87 28.51 2.95 21.96
N ALA A 88 29.09 3.26 23.13
CA ALA A 88 28.47 4.11 24.14
C ALA A 88 27.94 5.44 23.56
N THR A 89 26.77 5.84 24.03
CA THR A 89 26.20 7.17 23.79
C THR A 89 27.21 8.24 24.19
N PRO A 90 27.51 9.25 23.35
CA PRO A 90 28.33 10.38 23.78
C PRO A 90 27.60 11.14 24.89
N GLU A 91 28.33 11.55 25.92
CA GLU A 91 27.81 12.42 26.97
C GLU A 91 27.28 13.74 26.37
N PRO A 92 26.16 14.29 26.86
CA PRO A 92 25.66 15.57 26.39
C PRO A 92 26.55 16.70 26.93
N THR A 93 27.24 17.41 26.02
CA THR A 93 27.98 18.63 26.37
C THR A 93 27.02 19.72 26.86
N GLU A 94 27.11 19.98 28.16
CA GLU A 94 26.83 21.21 28.90
C GLU A 94 26.03 22.33 28.16
N ALA A 95 24.77 22.50 28.55
CA ALA A 95 23.99 23.71 28.28
C ALA A 95 24.01 24.63 29.52
N ALA A 96 24.14 25.95 29.30
CA ALA A 96 24.49 26.93 30.32
C ALA A 96 23.49 27.06 31.49
N GLN A 97 24.03 27.39 32.67
CA GLN A 97 23.26 27.67 33.89
C GLN A 97 22.30 28.85 33.73
N PRO A 98 21.07 28.78 34.27
CA PRO A 98 20.32 29.96 34.70
C PRO A 98 20.83 30.42 36.08
N THR A 99 21.27 31.67 36.17
CA THR A 99 21.66 32.31 37.44
C THR A 99 20.46 32.68 38.31
N THR A 100 20.71 32.80 39.62
CA THR A 100 19.76 33.13 40.69
C THR A 100 18.99 34.43 40.49
N THR A 101 17.73 34.47 40.94
CA THR A 101 16.90 35.68 41.12
C THR A 101 16.23 35.61 42.51
N PRO A 102 16.07 36.72 43.27
CA PRO A 102 16.12 36.67 44.75
C PRO A 102 14.76 36.68 45.47
N GLU A 103 14.83 36.61 46.81
CA GLU A 103 13.74 36.77 47.77
C GLU A 103 13.01 38.13 47.66
N PRO A 104 11.72 38.22 48.07
CA PRO A 104 11.03 39.48 48.31
C PRO A 104 11.09 39.88 49.80
N THR A 105 11.61 41.08 50.07
CA THR A 105 11.55 41.74 51.39
C THR A 105 10.31 42.63 51.54
N GLU A 106 9.98 42.93 52.79
CA GLU A 106 8.84 43.66 53.37
C GLU A 106 8.61 45.14 52.95
N ALA A 107 7.48 45.71 53.41
CA ALA A 107 7.09 47.13 53.56
C ALA A 107 6.19 47.73 52.42
N ALA A 108 5.20 48.63 52.65
CA ALA A 108 4.65 49.25 53.87
C ALA A 108 3.16 49.68 53.70
N GLN A 109 2.52 50.12 54.80
CA GLN A 109 1.17 50.73 54.89
C GLN A 109 1.09 52.14 54.24
N PRO A 110 -0.11 52.69 53.90
CA PRO A 110 -0.69 53.77 54.75
C PRO A 110 -2.24 54.01 54.75
N THR A 111 -2.78 54.31 55.95
CA THR A 111 -3.79 55.34 56.38
C THR A 111 -5.15 55.70 55.67
N VAL A 112 -6.26 55.34 56.36
CA VAL A 112 -7.49 56.09 56.84
C VAL A 112 -8.42 57.03 56.00
N THR A 113 -9.76 56.82 56.19
CA THR A 113 -10.96 57.75 56.14
C THR A 113 -11.42 58.38 54.80
N PRO A 114 -12.71 58.82 54.62
CA PRO A 114 -13.79 59.06 55.61
C PRO A 114 -15.19 58.43 55.34
N GLU A 115 -16.14 58.72 56.24
CA GLU A 115 -17.58 58.37 56.26
C GLU A 115 -18.43 59.09 55.17
N PRO A 116 -19.74 58.75 55.04
CA PRO A 116 -20.76 59.59 55.72
C PRO A 116 -21.97 58.86 56.37
N THR A 117 -22.39 59.38 57.54
CA THR A 117 -23.73 59.96 57.90
C THR A 117 -24.94 59.74 56.95
N GLU A 118 -26.23 59.67 57.37
CA GLU A 118 -26.92 59.62 58.68
C GLU A 118 -28.47 59.47 58.48
N ALA A 119 -29.20 58.95 59.50
CA ALA A 119 -30.67 59.05 59.75
C ALA A 119 -31.67 58.43 58.71
N GLU A 120 -32.93 58.06 59.06
CA GLU A 120 -33.79 58.43 60.21
C GLU A 120 -34.38 57.25 61.03
N GLN A 121 -34.76 57.58 62.27
CA GLN A 121 -35.56 56.81 63.24
C GLN A 121 -37.04 57.29 63.18
N PRO A 122 -38.05 56.66 63.82
CA PRO A 122 -38.19 56.81 65.29
C PRO A 122 -38.91 55.66 66.07
N THR A 123 -38.58 55.54 67.38
CA THR A 123 -39.48 55.21 68.54
C THR A 123 -40.30 53.89 68.61
N ALA A 124 -40.52 53.22 69.76
CA ALA A 124 -40.19 53.52 71.16
C ALA A 124 -39.90 52.28 72.05
N THR A 125 -39.27 52.56 73.20
CA THR A 125 -38.96 51.80 74.43
C THR A 125 -40.20 51.34 75.24
N PRO A 126 -40.10 50.67 76.43
CA PRO A 126 -38.93 50.30 77.28
C PRO A 126 -38.86 48.75 77.58
N GLU A 127 -38.17 48.16 78.58
CA GLU A 127 -37.30 48.62 79.70
C GLU A 127 -36.32 47.51 80.22
N SER A 128 -35.41 47.90 81.13
CA SER A 128 -34.74 47.17 82.24
C SER A 128 -33.73 46.05 81.91
N THR A 129 -32.40 46.24 81.91
CA THR A 129 -31.40 46.66 82.93
C THR A 129 -31.04 45.65 84.03
N GLY A 130 -29.73 45.39 84.21
CA GLY A 130 -29.15 45.18 85.55
C GLY A 130 -28.18 43.99 85.69
N PRO A 131 -26.93 44.19 86.19
CA PRO A 131 -25.90 43.14 86.25
C PRO A 131 -25.64 42.59 87.68
N ALA A 132 -24.66 41.69 87.79
CA ALA A 132 -24.19 41.12 89.06
C ALA A 132 -23.20 42.03 89.81
N GLU A 133 -23.26 42.00 91.16
CA GLU A 133 -22.28 42.61 92.07
C GLU A 133 -22.00 41.71 93.29
N THR A 134 -20.86 41.93 93.93
CA THR A 134 -20.46 41.50 95.29
C THR A 134 -19.28 42.38 95.73
N PRO A 135 -18.96 42.50 97.04
CA PRO A 135 -19.82 42.53 98.22
C PRO A 135 -19.52 43.76 99.14
N GLU A 136 -20.36 44.08 100.12
CA GLU A 136 -19.98 44.96 101.24
C GLU A 136 -20.69 44.59 102.56
N ALA A 137 -20.23 45.15 103.69
CA ALA A 137 -20.20 44.45 104.98
C ALA A 137 -21.13 44.97 106.11
N GLU A 138 -21.46 44.04 107.01
CA GLU A 138 -21.76 44.16 108.47
C GLU A 138 -22.71 45.24 109.02
N GLN A 139 -23.74 44.78 109.78
CA GLN A 139 -23.78 45.01 111.24
C GLN A 139 -24.79 44.14 112.04
N THR A 140 -24.24 43.31 112.93
CA THR A 140 -24.71 42.90 114.29
C THR A 140 -26.21 42.71 114.63
N ILE A 141 -26.56 41.49 115.08
CA ILE A 141 -27.67 41.21 116.03
C ILE A 141 -27.22 40.15 117.08
N ASP A 142 -27.75 40.26 118.30
CA ASP A 142 -27.38 39.58 119.58
C ASP A 142 -27.78 38.07 119.64
N PRO A 143 -26.97 37.13 120.20
CA PRO A 143 -27.09 35.69 119.91
C PRO A 143 -27.92 34.87 120.92
N ALA A 144 -29.02 35.42 121.45
CA ALA A 144 -29.74 34.82 122.59
C ALA A 144 -31.27 34.71 122.42
N GLN A 145 -31.76 34.04 121.36
CA GLN A 145 -32.95 33.14 121.40
C GLN A 145 -32.93 32.17 120.20
N ILE A 146 -33.10 30.86 120.46
CA ILE A 146 -33.13 29.79 119.45
C ILE A 146 -34.44 29.00 119.59
N PRO A 147 -35.10 28.65 118.48
CA PRO A 147 -35.44 27.25 118.25
C PRO A 147 -34.82 26.71 116.95
N GLN A 148 -34.39 25.46 116.95
CA GLN A 148 -33.85 24.80 115.76
C GLN A 148 -34.94 24.61 114.69
N VAL A 149 -34.68 25.04 113.45
CA VAL A 149 -35.43 24.64 112.26
C VAL A 149 -34.42 24.33 111.15
N MET A 150 -34.65 23.25 110.40
CA MET A 150 -33.72 22.79 109.37
C MET A 150 -33.57 23.80 108.23
N THR A 151 -32.33 24.23 107.97
CA THR A 151 -31.94 24.90 106.72
C THR A 151 -31.78 23.83 105.63
N LEU A 152 -32.90 23.41 105.04
CA LEU A 152 -32.87 22.52 103.88
C LEU A 152 -32.63 23.35 102.61
N TYR A 153 -31.36 23.44 102.22
CA TYR A 153 -31.05 23.70 100.82
C TYR A 153 -31.56 22.51 100.01
N GLN A 154 -32.19 22.82 98.87
CA GLN A 154 -32.47 21.85 97.81
C GLN A 154 -31.21 21.03 97.52
N GLN A 155 -31.27 19.71 97.64
CA GLN A 155 -30.06 18.88 97.63
C GLN A 155 -30.28 17.46 97.15
N TRP A 156 -29.25 16.93 96.51
CA TRP A 156 -29.06 15.51 96.22
C TRP A 156 -28.61 14.77 97.49
N GLN A 157 -29.29 13.67 97.82
CA GLN A 157 -28.90 12.76 98.89
C GLN A 157 -28.79 11.33 98.36
N GLN A 158 -27.80 10.57 98.84
CA GLN A 158 -27.64 9.16 98.49
C GLN A 158 -28.08 8.26 99.65
N GLU A 159 -29.06 7.40 99.40
CA GLU A 159 -29.56 6.42 100.36
C GLU A 159 -29.35 5.01 99.79
N ASN A 160 -28.63 4.15 100.52
CA ASN A 160 -28.34 2.77 100.10
C ASN A 160 -27.75 2.63 98.68
N GLY A 161 -26.99 3.64 98.23
CA GLY A 161 -26.40 3.70 96.89
C GLY A 161 -27.28 4.37 95.82
N VAL A 162 -28.58 4.59 96.08
CA VAL A 162 -29.53 5.25 95.18
C VAL A 162 -29.57 6.74 95.46
N TRP A 163 -29.55 7.57 94.42
CA TRP A 163 -29.68 9.02 94.55
C TRP A 163 -31.15 9.46 94.55
N TYR A 164 -31.46 10.41 95.43
CA TYR A 164 -32.74 11.11 95.57
C TYR A 164 -32.47 12.61 95.57
N TYR A 165 -33.44 13.42 95.16
CA TYR A 165 -33.39 14.87 95.30
C TYR A 165 -34.53 15.33 96.21
N TYR A 166 -34.21 16.22 97.14
CA TYR A 166 -35.14 16.74 98.13
C TYR A 166 -35.43 18.23 97.89
N ASP A 167 -36.71 18.60 97.91
CA ASP A 167 -37.17 19.99 97.83
C ASP A 167 -36.82 20.78 99.11
N ALA A 168 -37.03 22.10 99.10
CA ALA A 168 -36.76 22.96 100.26
C ALA A 168 -37.61 22.63 101.52
N ASN A 169 -38.64 21.78 101.39
CA ASN A 169 -39.50 21.33 102.48
C ASN A 169 -39.12 19.93 103.01
N GLY A 170 -38.13 19.27 102.42
CA GLY A 170 -37.71 17.90 102.77
C GLY A 170 -38.54 16.79 102.13
N ASN A 171 -39.31 17.08 101.08
CA ASN A 171 -40.03 16.07 100.29
C ASN A 171 -39.14 15.54 99.16
N ARG A 172 -39.27 14.25 98.84
CA ARG A 172 -38.64 13.65 97.65
C ARG A 172 -39.30 14.19 96.38
N VAL A 173 -38.51 14.74 95.47
CA VAL A 173 -38.98 15.13 94.15
C VAL A 173 -39.16 13.89 93.27
N THR A 174 -40.21 13.90 92.45
CA THR A 174 -40.51 12.88 91.44
C THR A 174 -40.82 13.58 90.11
N GLY A 175 -40.54 12.91 88.99
CA GLY A 175 -40.67 13.48 87.65
C GLY A 175 -39.41 14.21 87.16
N TRP A 176 -39.60 15.15 86.24
CA TRP A 176 -38.51 15.94 85.64
C TRP A 176 -37.96 16.98 86.61
N LEU A 177 -36.62 17.08 86.67
CA LEU A 177 -35.89 18.08 87.44
C LEU A 177 -34.82 18.72 86.53
N GLU A 178 -34.79 20.04 86.43
CA GLU A 178 -33.70 20.78 85.78
C GLU A 178 -32.86 21.49 86.85
N GLU A 179 -31.66 20.99 87.09
CA GLU A 179 -30.79 21.37 88.21
C GLU A 179 -29.38 21.64 87.68
N GLY A 180 -28.80 22.80 87.98
CA GLY A 180 -27.43 23.15 87.54
C GLY A 180 -27.20 23.16 86.02
N GLY A 181 -28.26 23.34 85.21
CA GLY A 181 -28.20 23.28 83.74
C GLY A 181 -28.27 21.84 83.16
N HIS A 182 -28.57 20.85 84.01
CA HIS A 182 -28.72 19.46 83.63
C HIS A 182 -30.16 18.97 83.86
N LEU A 183 -30.66 18.14 82.94
CA LEU A 183 -32.00 17.55 83.01
C LEU A 183 -31.93 16.15 83.61
N TYR A 184 -32.62 15.93 84.72
CA TYR A 184 -32.72 14.65 85.43
C TYR A 184 -34.17 14.16 85.42
N TYR A 185 -34.35 12.87 85.68
CA TYR A 185 -35.65 12.29 85.96
C TYR A 185 -35.59 11.48 87.26
N LEU A 186 -36.45 11.82 88.21
CA LEU A 186 -36.67 11.07 89.43
C LEU A 186 -37.86 10.14 89.17
N ASN A 187 -37.66 8.84 89.28
CA ASN A 187 -38.72 7.84 89.10
C ASN A 187 -39.86 8.07 90.12
N PRO A 188 -41.05 7.44 89.95
CA PRO A 188 -42.17 7.60 90.88
C PRO A 188 -41.90 7.22 92.35
N ASP A 189 -40.84 6.48 92.65
CA ASP A 189 -40.35 6.17 94.00
C ASP A 189 -39.32 7.18 94.54
N GLY A 190 -39.01 8.23 93.77
CA GLY A 190 -38.01 9.27 94.02
C GLY A 190 -36.61 8.94 93.52
N SER A 191 -36.35 7.71 93.05
CA SER A 191 -34.98 7.29 92.67
C SER A 191 -34.51 7.95 91.37
N MET A 192 -33.26 8.40 91.32
CA MET A 192 -32.67 9.00 90.12
C MET A 192 -32.55 7.99 88.97
N ALA A 193 -33.01 8.37 87.79
CA ALA A 193 -32.85 7.57 86.58
C ALA A 193 -31.40 7.55 86.07
N THR A 194 -30.96 6.39 85.61
CA THR A 194 -29.69 6.16 84.89
C THR A 194 -29.94 5.20 83.73
N GLY A 195 -29.17 5.32 82.64
CA GLY A 195 -29.32 4.52 81.42
C GLY A 195 -30.57 4.86 80.61
N TRP A 196 -31.00 3.93 79.76
CA TRP A 196 -32.23 4.08 78.96
C TRP A 196 -33.50 4.08 79.81
N LYS A 197 -34.36 5.08 79.60
CA LYS A 197 -35.73 5.12 80.12
C LYS A 197 -36.70 5.60 79.06
N GLN A 198 -37.88 4.99 79.03
CA GLN A 198 -39.02 5.48 78.27
C GLN A 198 -39.94 6.29 79.18
N ILE A 199 -40.13 7.57 78.88
CA ILE A 199 -40.92 8.52 79.65
C ILE A 199 -41.86 9.21 78.65
N ASP A 200 -43.16 9.21 78.93
CA ASP A 200 -44.21 9.81 78.07
C ASP A 200 -44.11 9.39 76.58
N GLY A 201 -43.74 8.13 76.35
CA GLY A 201 -43.58 7.54 75.01
C GLY A 201 -42.27 7.88 74.28
N LYS A 202 -41.48 8.81 74.81
CA LYS A 202 -40.13 9.18 74.32
C LYS A 202 -39.05 8.38 75.04
N TRP A 203 -37.94 8.10 74.36
CA TRP A 203 -36.76 7.49 74.98
C TRP A 203 -35.77 8.57 75.41
N TYR A 204 -35.12 8.37 76.54
CA TYR A 204 -34.09 9.21 77.13
C TYR A 204 -32.94 8.32 77.59
N TYR A 205 -31.71 8.83 77.52
CA TYR A 205 -30.55 8.16 78.11
C TYR A 205 -29.90 9.06 79.15
N PHE A 206 -29.88 8.58 80.38
CA PHE A 206 -29.30 9.27 81.53
C PHE A 206 -27.89 8.74 81.82
N ARG A 207 -26.94 9.64 82.06
CA ARG A 207 -25.55 9.32 82.42
C ARG A 207 -25.49 8.56 83.75
N SER A 208 -24.34 8.00 84.10
CA SER A 208 -24.12 7.32 85.38
C SER A 208 -24.36 8.21 86.61
N TRP A 209 -24.22 9.53 86.45
CA TRP A 209 -24.53 10.55 87.45
C TRP A 209 -25.90 11.22 87.25
N GLY A 210 -26.76 10.67 86.37
CA GLY A 210 -28.19 10.95 86.33
C GLY A 210 -28.69 12.00 85.34
N ALA A 211 -27.82 12.81 84.72
CA ALA A 211 -28.27 13.78 83.72
C ALA A 211 -28.51 13.14 82.34
N ALA A 212 -29.57 13.57 81.66
CA ALA A 212 -29.86 13.21 80.28
C ALA A 212 -28.81 13.81 79.31
N PHE A 213 -28.50 13.08 78.24
CA PHE A 213 -27.87 13.70 77.07
C PHE A 213 -28.88 14.63 76.39
N ARG A 214 -28.47 15.88 76.10
CA ARG A 214 -29.32 16.94 75.56
C ARG A 214 -28.48 17.83 74.64
N ASN A 215 -28.93 18.02 73.40
CA ASN A 215 -28.17 18.64 72.30
C ASN A 215 -26.78 18.00 72.07
N GLU A 216 -26.62 16.71 72.36
CA GLU A 216 -25.32 16.06 72.45
C GLU A 216 -25.35 14.64 71.85
N ILE A 217 -24.28 14.30 71.13
CA ILE A 217 -24.04 12.96 70.59
C ILE A 217 -23.36 12.08 71.64
N PHE A 218 -23.77 10.83 71.74
CA PHE A 218 -23.16 9.87 72.66
C PHE A 218 -23.06 8.48 72.05
N THR A 219 -22.21 7.64 72.62
CA THR A 219 -22.18 6.21 72.34
C THR A 219 -22.63 5.47 73.59
N ASP A 220 -23.61 4.57 73.46
CA ASP A 220 -23.98 3.71 74.58
C ASP A 220 -22.89 2.63 74.74
N PRO A 221 -22.22 2.52 75.90
CA PRO A 221 -21.19 1.52 76.14
C PRO A 221 -21.72 0.07 76.15
N ALA A 222 -23.04 -0.14 76.27
CA ALA A 222 -23.63 -1.48 76.30
C ALA A 222 -23.72 -2.12 74.91
N ASP A 223 -23.95 -1.34 73.85
CA ASP A 223 -24.15 -1.85 72.49
C ASP A 223 -23.19 -1.24 71.44
N GLY A 224 -22.46 -0.17 71.77
CA GLY A 224 -21.53 0.52 70.88
C GLY A 224 -22.19 1.35 69.78
N ASN A 225 -23.52 1.57 69.86
CA ASN A 225 -24.27 2.39 68.93
C ASN A 225 -24.20 3.88 69.30
N ILE A 226 -24.34 4.72 68.28
CA ILE A 226 -24.20 6.17 68.39
C ILE A 226 -25.60 6.79 68.37
N TYR A 227 -25.91 7.62 69.36
CA TYR A 227 -27.22 8.23 69.59
C TYR A 227 -27.09 9.75 69.76
N TYR A 228 -28.21 10.46 69.72
CA TYR A 228 -28.26 11.91 69.96
C TYR A 228 -29.46 12.26 70.84
N GLY A 229 -29.20 13.01 71.91
CA GLY A 229 -30.25 13.64 72.71
C GLY A 229 -30.65 14.98 72.10
N LEU A 230 -31.95 15.15 71.80
CA LEU A 230 -32.53 16.38 71.27
C LEU A 230 -32.55 17.50 72.33
N ALA A 231 -33.06 18.68 71.95
CA ALA A 231 -33.12 19.86 72.82
C ALA A 231 -34.03 19.69 74.05
N ASP A 232 -34.95 18.71 74.04
CA ASP A 232 -35.78 18.30 75.18
C ASP A 232 -35.21 17.08 75.94
N GLY A 233 -34.01 16.63 75.59
CA GLY A 233 -33.35 15.43 76.13
C GLY A 233 -33.78 14.12 75.47
N SER A 234 -34.82 14.12 74.62
CA SER A 234 -35.33 12.89 74.03
C SER A 234 -34.46 12.39 72.87
N MET A 235 -34.41 11.07 72.68
CA MET A 235 -33.59 10.41 71.67
C MET A 235 -34.10 10.72 70.25
N ALA A 236 -33.19 11.21 69.39
CA ALA A 236 -33.41 11.38 67.97
C ALA A 236 -33.78 10.06 67.27
N LYS A 237 -34.78 10.08 66.37
CA LYS A 237 -35.16 8.93 65.53
C LYS A 237 -35.80 9.39 64.21
N ASN A 238 -35.53 8.67 63.13
CA ASN A 238 -35.89 9.01 61.74
C ASN A 238 -35.58 10.47 61.37
N VAL A 239 -34.39 10.97 61.73
CA VAL A 239 -34.07 12.39 61.63
C VAL A 239 -32.61 12.65 61.27
N TRP A 240 -32.40 13.64 60.41
CA TRP A 240 -31.11 14.24 60.08
C TRP A 240 -30.71 15.25 61.15
N ILE A 241 -29.52 15.11 61.73
CA ILE A 241 -28.93 16.07 62.67
C ILE A 241 -27.53 16.46 62.19
N LYS A 242 -27.23 17.76 62.23
CA LYS A 242 -25.90 18.30 61.93
C LYS A 242 -25.15 18.58 63.23
N ILE A 243 -24.00 17.95 63.40
CA ILE A 243 -23.21 17.97 64.64
C ILE A 243 -21.76 18.31 64.25
N ASN A 244 -21.26 19.45 64.70
CA ASN A 244 -19.92 19.96 64.37
C ASN A 244 -19.63 19.98 62.85
N GLY A 245 -20.62 20.38 62.05
CA GLY A 245 -20.54 20.45 60.58
C GLY A 245 -20.71 19.12 59.83
N LYS A 246 -20.68 17.99 60.54
CA LYS A 246 -20.97 16.65 59.99
C LYS A 246 -22.47 16.34 60.08
N ASP A 247 -23.01 15.68 59.07
CA ASP A 247 -24.40 15.23 59.05
C ASP A 247 -24.50 13.78 59.52
N TYR A 248 -25.54 13.47 60.31
CA TYR A 248 -25.85 12.15 60.85
C TYR A 248 -27.32 11.85 60.59
N TYR A 249 -27.67 10.58 60.32
CA TYR A 249 -29.06 10.14 60.25
C TYR A 249 -29.32 9.09 61.33
N PHE A 250 -30.20 9.41 62.27
CA PHE A 250 -30.64 8.51 63.32
C PHE A 250 -31.86 7.73 62.85
N ARG A 251 -31.78 6.39 62.80
CA ARG A 251 -32.84 5.50 62.26
C ARG A 251 -34.00 5.30 63.22
N GLY A 252 -35.00 4.50 62.84
CA GLY A 252 -36.29 4.41 63.56
C GLY A 252 -36.23 3.97 65.02
N TRP A 253 -35.18 3.24 65.40
CA TRP A 253 -34.90 2.84 66.80
C TRP A 253 -33.83 3.71 67.49
N GLY A 254 -33.29 4.72 66.80
CA GLY A 254 -32.56 5.82 67.40
C GLY A 254 -31.05 5.89 67.19
N ALA A 255 -30.39 4.79 66.78
CA ALA A 255 -28.96 4.85 66.47
C ALA A 255 -28.67 5.51 65.11
N ALA A 256 -27.49 6.11 64.97
CA ALA A 256 -26.94 6.50 63.68
C ALA A 256 -26.64 5.26 62.82
N PHE A 257 -26.78 5.39 61.49
CA PHE A 257 -26.18 4.42 60.57
C PHE A 257 -24.64 4.53 60.65
N ARG A 258 -23.95 3.39 60.75
CA ARG A 258 -22.49 3.33 60.98
C ARG A 258 -21.88 2.11 60.29
N ASN A 259 -20.84 2.33 59.49
CA ASN A 259 -20.20 1.32 58.63
C ASN A 259 -21.16 0.58 57.69
N GLU A 260 -22.25 1.24 57.29
CA GLU A 260 -23.34 0.64 56.51
C GLU A 260 -23.98 1.66 55.57
N LYS A 261 -24.49 1.17 54.44
CA LYS A 261 -25.32 1.96 53.51
C LYS A 261 -26.79 1.89 53.90
N PHE A 262 -27.51 2.96 53.64
CA PHE A 262 -28.97 2.99 53.73
C PHE A 262 -29.56 3.80 52.58
N THR A 263 -30.87 3.65 52.39
CA THR A 263 -31.67 4.54 51.54
C THR A 263 -32.60 5.32 52.45
N ASP A 264 -32.57 6.65 52.39
CA ASP A 264 -33.54 7.46 53.13
C ASP A 264 -34.92 7.31 52.46
N PRO A 265 -35.96 6.82 53.16
CA PRO A 265 -37.29 6.68 52.58
C PRO A 265 -37.94 8.02 52.20
N ALA A 266 -37.44 9.16 52.70
CA ALA A 266 -37.99 10.48 52.39
C ALA A 266 -37.63 10.98 50.98
N ASP A 267 -36.43 10.67 50.47
CA ASP A 267 -35.93 11.17 49.19
C ASP A 267 -35.48 10.07 48.21
N GLY A 268 -35.36 8.82 48.66
CA GLY A 268 -34.93 7.68 47.85
C GLY A 268 -33.43 7.67 47.50
N ASN A 269 -32.63 8.54 48.12
CA ASN A 269 -31.19 8.63 47.92
C ASN A 269 -30.43 7.61 48.78
N ILE A 270 -29.27 7.19 48.28
CA ILE A 270 -28.40 6.21 48.94
C ILE A 270 -27.30 6.97 49.67
N TYR A 271 -27.14 6.67 50.96
CA TYR A 271 -26.17 7.28 51.87
C TYR A 271 -25.31 6.19 52.53
N TYR A 272 -24.17 6.59 53.10
CA TYR A 272 -23.31 5.69 53.88
C TYR A 272 -22.85 6.37 55.16
N GLY A 273 -23.08 5.70 56.29
CA GLY A 273 -22.55 6.11 57.60
C GLY A 273 -21.12 5.62 57.78
N LEU A 274 -20.20 6.54 58.07
CA LEU A 274 -18.80 6.26 58.37
C LEU A 274 -18.64 5.59 59.75
N ALA A 275 -17.40 5.24 60.10
CA ALA A 275 -17.07 4.57 61.36
C ALA A 275 -17.36 5.42 62.63
N ASP A 276 -17.54 6.73 62.49
CA ASP A 276 -17.98 7.67 63.53
C ASP A 276 -19.48 8.00 63.47
N GLY A 277 -20.24 7.36 62.56
CA GLY A 277 -21.66 7.60 62.33
C GLY A 277 -21.99 8.78 61.41
N SER A 278 -21.00 9.58 61.00
CA SER A 278 -21.23 10.71 60.10
C SER A 278 -21.36 10.26 58.63
N ILE A 279 -22.11 11.00 57.83
CA ILE A 279 -22.37 10.63 56.43
C ILE A 279 -21.18 10.95 55.52
N ALA A 280 -20.78 9.96 54.71
CA ALA A 280 -19.71 10.07 53.72
C ALA A 280 -20.01 11.15 52.65
N LYS A 281 -19.00 11.96 52.32
CA LYS A 281 -19.11 13.08 51.35
C LYS A 281 -17.82 13.24 50.56
N ASN A 282 -17.95 13.51 49.26
CA ASN A 282 -16.85 13.62 48.29
C ASN A 282 -15.86 12.44 48.40
N ALA A 283 -16.39 11.22 48.47
CA ALA A 283 -15.60 10.04 48.84
C ALA A 283 -16.04 8.79 48.08
N TRP A 284 -15.05 8.01 47.66
CA TRP A 284 -15.21 6.61 47.26
C TRP A 284 -15.30 5.72 48.50
N ILE A 285 -16.36 4.91 48.59
CA ILE A 285 -16.52 3.86 49.60
C ILE A 285 -16.68 2.52 48.88
N GLN A 286 -15.97 1.50 49.37
CA GLN A 286 -16.17 0.13 48.92
C GLN A 286 -17.13 -0.60 49.85
N ILE A 287 -18.18 -1.21 49.30
CA ILE A 287 -19.25 -1.91 50.02
C ILE A 287 -19.55 -3.19 49.25
N ASP A 288 -19.43 -4.35 49.90
CA ASP A 288 -19.65 -5.67 49.29
C ASP A 288 -18.84 -5.89 47.98
N GLY A 289 -17.59 -5.38 47.95
CA GLY A 289 -16.72 -5.41 46.77
C GLY A 289 -17.04 -4.37 45.67
N LYS A 290 -18.23 -3.77 45.69
CA LYS A 290 -18.66 -2.68 44.80
C LYS A 290 -18.16 -1.33 45.29
N TYR A 291 -17.96 -0.38 44.38
CA TYR A 291 -17.54 0.99 44.71
C TYR A 291 -18.70 1.97 44.52
N TYR A 292 -18.80 2.93 45.42
CA TYR A 292 -19.82 3.96 45.46
C TYR A 292 -19.13 5.32 45.65
N TYR A 293 -19.51 6.35 44.88
CA TYR A 293 -19.04 7.72 45.12
C TYR A 293 -20.16 8.56 45.70
N PHE A 294 -19.92 9.13 46.89
CA PHE A 294 -20.86 10.00 47.59
C PHE A 294 -20.52 11.47 47.33
N ARG A 295 -21.53 12.26 46.95
CA ARG A 295 -21.42 13.69 46.60
C ARG A 295 -21.13 14.57 47.81
N GLY A 296 -20.81 15.84 47.59
CA GLY A 296 -20.53 16.81 48.67
C GLY A 296 -21.68 17.05 49.65
N TRP A 297 -22.92 16.70 49.29
CA TRP A 297 -24.08 16.74 50.19
C TRP A 297 -24.45 15.37 50.80
N GLY A 298 -23.82 14.27 50.37
CA GLY A 298 -23.85 12.98 51.06
C GLY A 298 -24.46 11.81 50.28
N ALA A 299 -25.24 12.04 49.23
CA ALA A 299 -25.84 10.93 48.46
C ALA A 299 -24.90 10.38 47.38
N ALA A 300 -25.03 9.08 47.09
CA ALA A 300 -24.37 8.42 45.97
C ALA A 300 -24.83 8.97 44.61
N PHE A 301 -23.98 8.88 43.59
CA PHE A 301 -24.42 8.98 42.19
C PHE A 301 -25.20 7.73 41.78
N ARG A 302 -26.34 7.90 41.10
CA ARG A 302 -27.26 6.80 40.76
C ARG A 302 -28.03 7.08 39.47
N ASN A 303 -27.99 6.14 38.52
CA ASN A 303 -28.52 6.28 37.15
C ASN A 303 -27.96 7.46 36.35
N GLU A 304 -26.78 7.97 36.70
CA GLU A 304 -26.25 9.21 36.11
C GLU A 304 -24.73 9.20 35.92
N LYS A 305 -24.27 10.03 34.97
CA LYS A 305 -22.86 10.30 34.68
C LYS A 305 -22.34 11.38 35.61
N PHE A 306 -21.13 11.21 36.11
CA PHE A 306 -20.44 12.23 36.90
C PHE A 306 -18.95 12.30 36.56
N THR A 307 -18.30 13.36 37.03
CA THR A 307 -16.84 13.50 37.02
C THR A 307 -16.39 13.59 38.46
N ASP A 308 -15.38 12.81 38.85
CA ASP A 308 -14.75 12.98 40.16
C ASP A 308 -13.81 14.19 40.09
N PRO A 309 -13.99 15.22 40.93
CA PRO A 309 -13.13 16.41 40.93
C PRO A 309 -11.67 16.13 41.34
N ALA A 310 -11.37 14.99 41.97
CA ALA A 310 -10.03 14.64 42.40
C ALA A 310 -9.11 14.15 41.26
N ASP A 311 -9.67 13.41 40.29
CA ASP A 311 -8.92 12.81 39.19
C ASP A 311 -9.34 13.28 37.78
N GLY A 312 -10.48 13.99 37.67
CA GLY A 312 -11.03 14.47 36.40
C GLY A 312 -11.62 13.38 35.49
N ASN A 313 -11.71 12.14 35.97
CA ASN A 313 -12.26 11.02 35.23
C ASN A 313 -13.79 10.98 35.25
N ILE A 314 -14.36 10.43 34.19
CA ILE A 314 -15.81 10.34 34.00
C ILE A 314 -16.29 8.95 34.45
N TYR A 315 -17.28 8.91 35.33
CA TYR A 315 -17.84 7.71 35.93
C TYR A 315 -19.37 7.64 35.75
N TYR A 316 -19.96 6.48 36.04
CA TYR A 316 -21.41 6.30 36.03
C TYR A 316 -21.88 5.48 37.22
N GLY A 317 -22.85 6.01 37.97
CA GLY A 317 -23.53 5.28 39.05
C GLY A 317 -24.70 4.49 38.48
N LEU A 318 -24.74 3.17 38.73
CA LEU A 318 -25.80 2.26 38.33
C LEU A 318 -27.08 2.47 39.16
N ALA A 319 -28.13 1.70 38.85
CA ALA A 319 -29.43 1.77 39.50
C ALA A 319 -29.42 1.41 41.00
N ASP A 320 -28.38 0.72 41.49
CA ASP A 320 -28.15 0.40 42.90
C ASP A 320 -27.15 1.36 43.56
N GLY A 321 -26.70 2.41 42.86
CA GLY A 321 -25.69 3.38 43.29
C GLY A 321 -24.23 2.95 43.08
N SER A 322 -23.98 1.70 42.69
CA SER A 322 -22.61 1.22 42.47
C SER A 322 -22.04 1.68 41.13
N MET A 323 -20.72 1.88 41.06
CA MET A 323 -20.04 2.34 39.87
C MET A 323 -19.99 1.26 38.77
N ALA A 324 -20.31 1.65 37.54
CA ALA A 324 -20.17 0.81 36.34
C ALA A 324 -18.71 0.40 36.10
N LYS A 325 -18.48 -0.86 35.71
CA LYS A 325 -17.16 -1.43 35.36
C LYS A 325 -17.32 -2.44 34.22
N ASN A 326 -16.42 -2.41 33.24
CA ASN A 326 -16.47 -3.23 32.01
C ASN A 326 -17.85 -3.24 31.35
N ALA A 327 -18.44 -2.05 31.18
CA ALA A 327 -19.85 -1.91 30.84
C ALA A 327 -20.10 -0.83 29.78
N TRP A 328 -20.91 -1.20 28.79
CA TRP A 328 -21.56 -0.29 27.85
C TRP A 328 -22.79 0.36 28.51
N ILE A 329 -22.82 1.68 28.56
CA ILE A 329 -23.94 2.46 29.12
C ILE A 329 -24.38 3.50 28.08
N LYS A 330 -25.69 3.57 27.81
CA LYS A 330 -26.30 4.58 26.93
C LYS A 330 -26.85 5.74 27.75
N ILE A 331 -26.38 6.95 27.47
CA ILE A 331 -26.71 8.17 28.22
C ILE A 331 -27.11 9.24 27.22
N ASN A 332 -28.38 9.69 27.26
CA ASN A 332 -28.95 10.67 26.33
C ASN A 332 -28.71 10.32 24.84
N GLY A 333 -28.84 9.04 24.48
CA GLY A 333 -28.65 8.53 23.11
C GLY A 333 -27.19 8.31 22.69
N LYS A 334 -26.22 8.80 23.46
CA LYS A 334 -24.79 8.53 23.25
C LYS A 334 -24.38 7.25 23.99
N ASP A 335 -23.47 6.48 23.41
CA ASP A 335 -22.90 5.27 24.04
C ASP A 335 -21.56 5.61 24.70
N TYR A 336 -21.30 4.97 25.85
CA TYR A 336 -20.11 5.11 26.68
C TYR A 336 -19.64 3.73 27.09
N TYR A 337 -18.33 3.51 27.19
CA TYR A 337 -17.76 2.30 27.77
C TYR A 337 -16.92 2.63 29.00
N PHE A 338 -17.28 2.06 30.15
CA PHE A 338 -16.58 2.21 31.42
C PHE A 338 -15.63 1.02 31.63
N ARG A 339 -14.33 1.28 31.78
CA ARG A 339 -13.28 0.26 31.87
C ARG A 339 -13.23 -0.44 33.23
N GLY A 340 -12.38 -1.47 33.38
CA GLY A 340 -12.41 -2.37 34.54
C GLY A 340 -12.20 -1.70 35.91
N TRP A 341 -11.52 -0.56 35.97
CA TRP A 341 -11.37 0.22 37.20
C TRP A 341 -12.47 1.29 37.39
N GLY A 342 -13.25 1.62 36.36
CA GLY A 342 -14.50 2.39 36.52
C GLY A 342 -14.70 3.57 35.58
N ALA A 343 -13.64 4.22 35.10
CA ALA A 343 -13.80 5.42 34.27
C ALA A 343 -14.19 5.12 32.82
N ALA A 344 -14.85 6.06 32.16
CA ALA A 344 -15.01 6.03 30.70
C ALA A 344 -13.66 6.21 30.00
N PHE A 345 -13.51 5.61 28.82
CA PHE A 345 -12.44 6.00 27.89
C PHE A 345 -12.70 7.42 27.37
N ARG A 346 -11.71 8.30 27.43
CA ARG A 346 -11.81 9.73 27.04
C ARG A 346 -10.57 10.17 26.27
N ASN A 347 -10.76 10.77 25.09
CA ASN A 347 -9.68 11.19 24.18
C ASN A 347 -8.68 10.07 23.84
N GLU A 348 -9.13 8.82 23.81
CA GLU A 348 -8.27 7.65 23.70
C GLU A 348 -8.94 6.50 22.92
N LYS A 349 -8.09 5.71 22.24
CA LYS A 349 -8.48 4.51 21.49
C LYS A 349 -8.41 3.29 22.40
N PHE A 350 -9.42 2.44 22.35
CA PHE A 350 -9.40 1.16 23.05
C PHE A 350 -9.90 0.02 22.17
N THR A 351 -9.73 -1.21 22.66
CA THR A 351 -10.35 -2.41 22.10
C THR A 351 -11.22 -3.02 23.18
N ASP A 352 -12.49 -3.30 22.88
CA ASP A 352 -13.34 -4.03 23.82
C ASP A 352 -12.94 -5.52 23.77
N PRO A 353 -12.54 -6.13 24.91
CA PRO A 353 -12.16 -7.54 24.94
C PRO A 353 -13.33 -8.49 24.67
N ALA A 354 -14.59 -8.05 24.76
CA ALA A 354 -15.76 -8.88 24.53
C ALA A 354 -16.04 -9.16 23.03
N ASP A 355 -15.76 -8.19 22.15
CA ASP A 355 -16.04 -8.29 20.71
C ASP A 355 -14.79 -8.14 19.82
N GLY A 356 -13.65 -7.71 20.38
CA GLY A 356 -12.40 -7.48 19.65
C GLY A 356 -12.39 -6.24 18.75
N ASN A 357 -13.43 -5.42 18.80
CA ASN A 357 -13.58 -4.21 18.00
C ASN A 357 -12.84 -3.02 18.62
N ILE A 358 -12.44 -2.08 17.76
CA ILE A 358 -11.70 -0.88 18.14
C ILE A 358 -12.68 0.28 18.27
N TYR A 359 -12.58 1.05 19.34
CA TYR A 359 -13.44 2.20 19.63
C TYR A 359 -12.59 3.42 20.02
N TYR A 360 -13.18 4.61 19.95
CA TYR A 360 -12.55 5.85 20.42
C TYR A 360 -13.53 6.67 21.25
N GLY A 361 -13.12 7.04 22.46
CA GLY A 361 -13.88 7.94 23.32
C GLY A 361 -13.57 9.41 23.01
N THR A 362 -14.59 10.22 22.79
CA THR A 362 -14.51 11.68 22.66
C THR A 362 -14.12 12.35 23.98
N GLU A 363 -13.96 13.67 23.95
CA GLU A 363 -13.66 14.46 25.15
C GLU A 363 -14.73 14.36 26.25
N ASP A 364 -16.02 14.18 25.92
CA ASP A 364 -17.07 13.98 26.92
C ASP A 364 -17.22 12.50 27.36
N GLY A 365 -16.38 11.60 26.84
CA GLY A 365 -16.36 10.16 27.08
C GLY A 365 -17.24 9.32 26.14
N SER A 366 -17.99 9.95 25.22
CA SER A 366 -18.88 9.21 24.32
C SER A 366 -18.15 8.58 23.14
N ILE A 367 -18.69 7.49 22.60
CA ILE A 367 -18.04 6.79 21.48
C ILE A 367 -18.32 7.47 20.14
N VAL A 368 -17.26 7.71 19.36
CA VAL A 368 -17.32 8.28 17.99
C VAL A 368 -18.07 7.34 17.04
N LYS A 369 -18.87 7.92 16.12
CA LYS A 369 -19.69 7.18 15.14
C LYS A 369 -19.74 7.88 13.79
N SER A 370 -19.62 7.12 12.71
CA SER A 370 -19.67 7.59 11.30
C SER A 370 -18.64 8.68 10.95
N GLU A 371 -17.48 8.71 11.61
CA GLU A 371 -16.52 9.80 11.51
C GLU A 371 -15.06 9.32 11.40
N TRP A 372 -14.24 10.16 10.79
CA TRP A 372 -12.78 10.05 10.74
C TRP A 372 -12.14 10.67 11.97
N VAL A 373 -11.22 9.95 12.63
CA VAL A 373 -10.42 10.46 13.76
C VAL A 373 -8.94 10.27 13.47
N MET A 374 -8.16 11.34 13.67
CA MET A 374 -6.70 11.28 13.64
C MET A 374 -6.19 10.92 15.05
N ILE A 375 -5.50 9.80 15.18
CA ILE A 375 -4.95 9.31 16.45
C ILE A 375 -3.47 9.00 16.22
N ASN A 376 -2.58 9.75 16.89
CA ASN A 376 -1.12 9.62 16.77
C ASN A 376 -0.63 9.62 15.30
N GLY A 377 -1.12 10.57 14.49
CA GLY A 377 -0.75 10.73 13.07
C GLY A 377 -1.35 9.70 12.10
N LYS A 378 -2.14 8.74 12.60
CA LYS A 378 -2.87 7.74 11.80
C LYS A 378 -4.36 8.08 11.75
N TRP A 379 -4.98 7.96 10.57
CA TRP A 379 -6.43 8.08 10.41
C TRP A 379 -7.13 6.77 10.72
N TYR A 380 -8.29 6.85 11.36
CA TYR A 380 -9.21 5.76 11.66
C TYR A 380 -10.61 6.20 11.26
N TYR A 381 -11.43 5.30 10.73
CA TYR A 381 -12.85 5.55 10.47
C TYR A 381 -13.71 4.65 11.32
N PHE A 382 -14.73 5.21 11.98
CA PHE A 382 -15.62 4.49 12.87
C PHE A 382 -17.03 4.38 12.27
N ARG A 383 -17.64 3.20 12.39
CA ARG A 383 -19.00 2.88 11.89
C ARG A 383 -20.08 3.68 12.60
N GLY A 384 -21.29 3.70 12.04
CA GLY A 384 -22.46 4.32 12.67
C GLY A 384 -22.90 3.72 14.02
N TRP A 385 -22.38 2.55 14.41
CA TRP A 385 -22.55 1.97 15.74
C TRP A 385 -21.30 2.08 16.64
N GLY A 386 -20.16 2.52 16.10
CA GLY A 386 -18.99 2.94 16.87
C GLY A 386 -17.70 2.17 16.64
N ALA A 387 -17.74 0.95 16.09
CA ALA A 387 -16.52 0.18 15.83
C ALA A 387 -15.72 0.70 14.63
N GLY A 388 -14.40 0.76 14.78
CA GLY A 388 -13.44 1.11 13.74
C GLY A 388 -13.29 0.01 12.69
N PHE A 389 -13.03 0.38 11.44
CA PHE A 389 -12.74 -0.60 10.39
C PHE A 389 -11.35 -1.22 10.57
N ARG A 390 -11.27 -2.56 10.53
CA ARG A 390 -10.04 -3.32 10.80
C ARG A 390 -9.96 -4.61 9.96
N ASN A 391 -8.82 -4.84 9.30
CA ASN A 391 -8.58 -5.96 8.38
C ASN A 391 -9.62 -6.08 7.24
N GLU A 392 -10.17 -4.95 6.78
CA GLU A 392 -11.33 -4.97 5.89
C GLU A 392 -11.43 -3.73 5.00
N LYS A 393 -12.10 -3.90 3.86
CA LYS A 393 -12.42 -2.86 2.88
C LYS A 393 -13.74 -2.19 3.21
N PHE A 394 -13.83 -0.88 3.04
CA PHE A 394 -15.08 -0.14 3.19
C PHE A 394 -15.20 1.00 2.19
N THR A 395 -16.40 1.54 2.07
CA THR A 395 -16.67 2.78 1.33
C THR A 395 -17.17 3.81 2.31
N ASP A 396 -16.59 5.01 2.33
CA ASP A 396 -17.13 6.11 3.13
C ASP A 396 -18.38 6.68 2.40
N PRO A 397 -19.57 6.68 3.03
CA PRO A 397 -20.78 7.22 2.42
C PRO A 397 -20.72 8.74 2.17
N ALA A 398 -19.78 9.48 2.78
CA ALA A 398 -19.66 10.93 2.61
C ALA A 398 -19.00 11.33 1.28
N ASP A 399 -18.04 10.55 0.78
CA ASP A 399 -17.27 10.86 -0.43
C ASP A 399 -17.34 9.76 -1.52
N GLY A 400 -17.88 8.58 -1.20
CA GLY A 400 -17.99 7.44 -2.11
C GLY A 400 -16.66 6.74 -2.41
N ASN A 401 -15.57 7.10 -1.74
CA ASN A 401 -14.25 6.50 -1.92
C ASN A 401 -14.12 5.18 -1.16
N VAL A 402 -13.28 4.29 -1.70
CA VAL A 402 -13.02 2.98 -1.12
C VAL A 402 -11.73 3.02 -0.31
N TYR A 403 -11.78 2.59 0.93
CA TYR A 403 -10.69 2.60 1.92
C TYR A 403 -10.45 1.20 2.49
N TYR A 404 -9.37 1.03 3.25
CA TYR A 404 -9.07 -0.21 3.97
C TYR A 404 -8.53 0.09 5.36
N GLY A 405 -9.09 -0.56 6.38
CA GLY A 405 -8.57 -0.55 7.75
C GLY A 405 -7.54 -1.66 7.94
N LEU A 406 -6.32 -1.31 8.36
CA LEU A 406 -5.23 -2.23 8.67
C LEU A 406 -5.49 -3.01 9.98
N ALA A 407 -4.55 -3.89 10.35
CA ALA A 407 -4.65 -4.76 11.52
C ALA A 407 -4.67 -4.02 12.88
N ASP A 408 -4.27 -2.75 12.93
CA ASP A 408 -4.38 -1.88 14.11
C ASP A 408 -5.60 -0.93 14.06
N GLY A 409 -6.42 -1.04 13.00
CA GLY A 409 -7.56 -0.19 12.67
C GLY A 409 -7.22 1.05 11.84
N SER A 410 -5.94 1.33 11.59
CA SER A 410 -5.54 2.54 10.86
C SER A 410 -5.73 2.40 9.36
N MET A 411 -6.04 3.50 8.68
CA MET A 411 -6.26 3.52 7.24
C MET A 411 -4.97 3.25 6.45
N ALA A 412 -5.07 2.33 5.49
CA ALA A 412 -4.02 2.03 4.52
C ALA A 412 -3.63 3.27 3.68
N LYS A 413 -2.34 3.46 3.41
CA LYS A 413 -1.79 4.55 2.59
C LYS A 413 -0.52 4.08 1.85
N ASN A 414 -0.39 4.46 0.59
CA ASN A 414 0.72 4.09 -0.31
C ASN A 414 1.07 2.59 -0.27
N VAL A 415 0.05 1.73 -0.39
CA VAL A 415 0.22 0.29 -0.17
C VAL A 415 -0.74 -0.56 -1.00
N TRP A 416 -0.19 -1.67 -1.52
CA TRP A 416 -0.94 -2.77 -2.12
C TRP A 416 -1.53 -3.69 -1.06
N ILE A 417 -2.84 -3.92 -1.09
CA ILE A 417 -3.53 -4.90 -0.24
C ILE A 417 -4.26 -5.90 -1.12
N LYS A 418 -4.12 -7.19 -0.83
CA LYS A 418 -4.87 -8.27 -1.50
C LYS A 418 -6.12 -8.60 -0.69
N ILE A 419 -7.29 -8.49 -1.31
CA ILE A 419 -8.60 -8.62 -0.68
C ILE A 419 -9.42 -9.58 -1.55
N ASN A 420 -9.81 -10.73 -1.00
CA ASN A 420 -10.56 -11.79 -1.70
C ASN A 420 -9.95 -12.16 -3.07
N GLY A 421 -8.62 -12.33 -3.11
CA GLY A 421 -7.86 -12.68 -4.30
C GLY A 421 -7.49 -11.50 -5.22
N LYS A 422 -8.22 -10.38 -5.16
CA LYS A 422 -7.98 -9.17 -5.96
C LYS A 422 -6.99 -8.23 -5.29
N TRP A 423 -6.16 -7.52 -6.06
CA TRP A 423 -5.27 -6.48 -5.55
C TRP A 423 -5.92 -5.09 -5.59
N TYR A 424 -5.63 -4.25 -4.60
CA TYR A 424 -6.07 -2.86 -4.48
C TYR A 424 -4.87 -2.02 -4.05
N TYR A 425 -4.63 -0.86 -4.68
CA TYR A 425 -3.62 0.11 -4.22
C TYR A 425 -4.30 1.32 -3.58
N PHE A 426 -3.99 1.56 -2.31
CA PHE A 426 -4.48 2.71 -1.55
C PHE A 426 -3.45 3.84 -1.61
N ARG A 427 -3.84 5.01 -2.13
CA ARG A 427 -2.92 6.15 -2.36
C ARG A 427 -2.60 6.95 -1.09
N GLY A 428 -1.74 7.96 -1.18
CA GLY A 428 -1.17 8.64 0.00
C GLY A 428 -2.17 9.28 0.96
N TRP A 429 -3.35 9.68 0.47
CA TRP A 429 -4.45 10.17 1.30
C TRP A 429 -5.47 9.09 1.71
N GLY A 430 -5.35 7.86 1.20
CA GLY A 430 -6.00 6.67 1.75
C GLY A 430 -6.95 5.92 0.83
N ALA A 431 -7.56 6.56 -0.17
CA ALA A 431 -8.51 5.87 -1.04
C ALA A 431 -7.82 4.94 -2.07
N ALA A 432 -8.51 3.89 -2.49
CA ALA A 432 -8.13 3.11 -3.66
C ALA A 432 -8.23 3.96 -4.94
N PHE A 433 -7.32 3.74 -5.90
CA PHE A 433 -7.52 4.24 -7.26
C PHE A 433 -8.74 3.54 -7.90
N ARG A 434 -9.63 4.30 -8.54
CA ARG A 434 -10.88 3.80 -9.15
C ARG A 434 -11.18 4.47 -10.49
N ASN A 435 -11.48 3.65 -11.50
CA ASN A 435 -11.71 4.08 -12.88
C ASN A 435 -10.60 4.98 -13.47
N GLU A 436 -9.36 4.81 -13.01
CA GLU A 436 -8.25 5.73 -13.30
C GLU A 436 -6.90 5.00 -13.42
N ILE A 437 -6.03 5.55 -14.27
CA ILE A 437 -4.66 5.10 -14.48
C ILE A 437 -3.76 5.79 -13.46
N PHE A 438 -2.83 5.05 -12.86
CA PHE A 438 -1.81 5.59 -11.97
C PHE A 438 -0.45 4.95 -12.25
N ARG A 439 0.63 5.62 -11.84
CA ARG A 439 1.97 5.02 -11.77
C ARG A 439 2.30 4.82 -10.29
N ASP A 440 2.70 3.61 -9.92
CA ASP A 440 3.18 3.35 -8.56
C ASP A 440 4.59 3.95 -8.42
N PRO A 441 4.84 4.83 -7.43
CA PRO A 441 6.16 5.44 -7.24
C PRO A 441 7.22 4.44 -6.73
N ALA A 442 6.84 3.26 -6.23
CA ALA A 442 7.79 2.29 -5.66
C ALA A 442 8.49 1.45 -6.74
N ASP A 443 7.78 1.03 -7.79
CA ASP A 443 8.31 0.21 -8.89
C ASP A 443 8.34 0.95 -10.24
N GLY A 444 7.69 2.10 -10.33
CA GLY A 444 7.57 2.90 -11.55
C GLY A 444 6.59 2.33 -12.59
N ASN A 445 5.89 1.23 -12.33
CA ASN A 445 4.96 0.61 -13.27
C ASN A 445 3.62 1.35 -13.35
N ILE A 446 2.93 1.21 -14.48
CA ILE A 446 1.63 1.85 -14.75
C ILE A 446 0.51 0.83 -14.52
N TYR A 447 -0.49 1.20 -13.73
CA TYR A 447 -1.61 0.35 -13.32
C TYR A 447 -2.96 1.03 -13.57
N TYR A 448 -4.04 0.26 -13.55
CA TYR A 448 -5.42 0.78 -13.59
C TYR A 448 -6.27 0.20 -12.48
N GLY A 449 -6.94 1.08 -11.73
CA GLY A 449 -8.00 0.69 -10.80
C GLY A 449 -9.33 0.57 -11.53
N LEU A 450 -9.95 -0.60 -11.49
CA LEU A 450 -11.31 -0.87 -11.99
C LEU A 450 -12.36 -0.13 -11.14
N GLU A 451 -13.64 -0.25 -11.51
CA GLU A 451 -14.74 0.43 -10.84
C GLU A 451 -14.89 0.07 -9.35
N ASP A 452 -14.64 -1.19 -8.98
CA ASP A 452 -14.67 -1.65 -7.57
C ASP A 452 -13.37 -1.30 -6.79
N GLY A 453 -12.40 -0.69 -7.47
CA GLY A 453 -11.04 -0.36 -7.01
C GLY A 453 -9.99 -1.44 -7.23
N SER A 454 -10.35 -2.60 -7.78
CA SER A 454 -9.38 -3.68 -8.00
C SER A 454 -8.48 -3.42 -9.20
N MET A 455 -7.26 -3.92 -9.15
CA MET A 455 -6.29 -3.82 -10.22
C MET A 455 -6.75 -4.58 -11.47
N ALA A 456 -6.68 -3.93 -12.62
CA ALA A 456 -6.86 -4.55 -13.93
C ALA A 456 -5.77 -5.61 -14.19
N THR A 457 -6.15 -6.78 -14.75
CA THR A 457 -5.21 -7.85 -15.14
C THR A 457 -5.73 -8.57 -16.39
N ASN A 458 -4.83 -8.88 -17.34
CA ASN A 458 -5.15 -9.51 -18.64
C ASN A 458 -6.30 -8.83 -19.39
N VAL A 459 -6.30 -7.49 -19.45
CA VAL A 459 -7.46 -6.73 -19.95
C VAL A 459 -7.06 -5.46 -20.70
N TRP A 460 -7.82 -5.19 -21.76
CA TRP A 460 -7.78 -3.93 -22.50
C TRP A 460 -8.63 -2.86 -21.79
N ILE A 461 -8.08 -1.66 -21.62
CA ILE A 461 -8.78 -0.51 -21.07
C ILE A 461 -8.68 0.65 -22.06
N GLU A 462 -9.80 1.32 -22.28
CA GLU A 462 -9.86 2.59 -23.01
C GLU A 462 -10.05 3.76 -22.05
N LYS A 463 -9.15 4.75 -22.14
CA LYS A 463 -9.19 5.95 -21.30
C LYS A 463 -8.65 7.15 -22.07
N GLY A 464 -9.46 8.21 -22.18
CA GLY A 464 -9.06 9.45 -22.85
C GLY A 464 -8.74 9.30 -24.34
N GLY A 465 -9.43 8.39 -25.05
CA GLY A 465 -9.17 8.08 -26.46
C GLY A 465 -7.91 7.23 -26.71
N LYS A 466 -7.23 6.78 -25.65
CA LYS A 466 -6.07 5.89 -25.71
C LYS A 466 -6.43 4.48 -25.23
N ARG A 467 -5.80 3.47 -25.83
CA ARG A 467 -5.91 2.05 -25.44
C ARG A 467 -4.68 1.62 -24.63
N TYR A 468 -4.90 0.82 -23.60
CA TYR A 468 -3.87 0.26 -22.71
C TYR A 468 -4.14 -1.23 -22.54
N TYR A 469 -3.10 -2.06 -22.45
CA TYR A 469 -3.24 -3.47 -22.10
C TYR A 469 -2.49 -3.78 -20.81
N PHE A 470 -3.21 -4.24 -19.80
CA PHE A 470 -2.66 -4.62 -18.50
C PHE A 470 -2.40 -6.13 -18.48
N ARG A 471 -1.14 -6.53 -18.28
CA ARG A 471 -0.69 -7.95 -18.26
C ARG A 471 -1.16 -8.68 -16.98
N GLY A 472 -0.91 -9.98 -16.90
CA GLY A 472 -1.49 -10.85 -15.84
C GLY A 472 -1.12 -10.50 -14.40
N TRP A 473 0.01 -9.81 -14.18
CA TRP A 473 0.39 -9.27 -12.86
C TRP A 473 -0.01 -7.81 -12.65
N GLY A 474 -0.60 -7.15 -13.65
CA GLY A 474 -1.38 -5.93 -13.50
C GLY A 474 -0.79 -4.64 -14.07
N ALA A 475 0.50 -4.57 -14.38
CA ALA A 475 1.06 -3.41 -15.04
C ALA A 475 0.68 -3.34 -16.53
N ALA A 476 0.70 -2.14 -17.12
CA ALA A 476 0.68 -1.96 -18.58
C ALA A 476 2.07 -2.23 -19.18
N PHE A 477 2.10 -2.69 -20.43
CA PHE A 477 3.32 -2.66 -21.24
C PHE A 477 3.71 -1.20 -21.55
N HIS A 478 4.97 -0.81 -21.32
CA HIS A 478 5.46 0.54 -21.63
C HIS A 478 6.92 0.56 -22.09
N ASN A 479 7.23 1.35 -23.12
CA ASN A 479 8.51 1.35 -23.84
C ASN A 479 8.94 -0.05 -24.33
N GLU A 480 7.99 -0.93 -24.63
CA GLU A 480 8.25 -2.32 -24.99
C GLU A 480 7.23 -2.85 -26.01
N LYS A 481 7.67 -3.81 -26.83
CA LYS A 481 6.84 -4.52 -27.81
C LYS A 481 6.21 -5.75 -27.15
N PHE A 482 4.93 -5.99 -27.40
CA PHE A 482 4.23 -7.17 -26.91
C PHE A 482 3.37 -7.82 -28.00
N THR A 483 2.86 -9.01 -27.72
CA THR A 483 1.87 -9.71 -28.54
C THR A 483 0.73 -10.09 -27.63
N ASP A 484 -0.50 -9.75 -27.99
CA ASP A 484 -1.67 -10.19 -27.23
C ASP A 484 -1.95 -11.67 -27.57
N PRO A 485 -1.94 -12.59 -26.59
CA PRO A 485 -2.22 -14.00 -26.86
C PRO A 485 -3.63 -14.28 -27.40
N SER A 486 -4.58 -13.36 -27.21
CA SER A 486 -5.98 -13.53 -27.61
C SER A 486 -6.23 -13.31 -29.11
N ASP A 487 -5.41 -12.49 -29.78
CA ASP A 487 -5.54 -12.19 -31.21
C ASP A 487 -4.26 -12.42 -32.03
N GLY A 488 -3.13 -12.67 -31.37
CA GLY A 488 -1.83 -12.89 -31.99
C GLY A 488 -1.26 -11.67 -32.72
N ASN A 489 -1.78 -10.47 -32.49
CA ASN A 489 -1.29 -9.22 -33.07
C ASN A 489 -0.18 -8.61 -32.21
N ILE A 490 0.71 -7.89 -32.89
CA ILE A 490 1.87 -7.25 -32.28
C ILE A 490 1.53 -5.79 -31.97
N TYR A 491 1.91 -5.34 -30.78
CA TYR A 491 1.61 -4.02 -30.24
C TYR A 491 2.87 -3.41 -29.64
N TYR A 492 2.90 -2.08 -29.46
CA TYR A 492 3.97 -1.40 -28.74
C TYR A 492 3.38 -0.43 -27.71
N GLY A 493 3.82 -0.57 -26.45
CA GLY A 493 3.45 0.35 -25.38
C GLY A 493 4.35 1.58 -25.39
N THR A 494 3.77 2.78 -25.43
CA THR A 494 4.49 4.06 -25.30
C THR A 494 4.95 4.30 -23.85
N SER A 495 5.65 5.40 -23.59
CA SER A 495 6.21 5.72 -22.27
C SER A 495 5.16 5.96 -21.18
N ASP A 496 3.94 6.35 -21.56
CA ASP A 496 2.75 6.45 -20.72
C ASP A 496 1.88 5.17 -20.73
N GLY A 497 2.37 4.08 -21.33
CA GLY A 497 1.71 2.76 -21.37
C GLY A 497 0.56 2.63 -22.37
N SER A 498 0.25 3.69 -23.12
CA SER A 498 -0.75 3.59 -24.19
C SER A 498 -0.20 2.82 -25.39
N VAL A 499 -1.07 2.23 -26.19
CA VAL A 499 -0.64 1.54 -27.40
C VAL A 499 -0.40 2.53 -28.53
N LEU A 500 0.78 2.41 -29.15
CA LEU A 500 1.22 3.23 -30.28
C LEU A 500 0.34 3.00 -31.51
N THR A 501 -0.08 4.09 -32.16
CA THR A 501 -0.87 4.08 -33.41
C THR A 501 -0.24 5.00 -34.44
N GLY A 502 -0.47 4.74 -35.73
CA GLY A 502 0.09 5.53 -36.83
C GLY A 502 1.32 4.88 -37.48
N GLN A 503 2.00 5.62 -38.36
CA GLN A 503 2.92 5.04 -39.33
C GLN A 503 4.36 5.51 -39.16
N TRP A 504 5.29 4.62 -39.49
CA TRP A 504 6.71 4.92 -39.65
C TRP A 504 7.42 5.40 -38.37
N PHE A 505 7.30 4.60 -37.30
CA PHE A 505 8.04 4.77 -36.05
C PHE A 505 9.31 3.92 -36.03
N GLN A 506 10.41 4.47 -35.51
CA GLN A 506 11.63 3.72 -35.25
C GLN A 506 11.59 3.15 -33.83
N ILE A 507 11.80 1.85 -33.70
CA ILE A 507 11.82 1.13 -32.41
C ILE A 507 13.08 0.26 -32.41
N GLY A 508 14.10 0.68 -31.67
CA GLY A 508 15.45 0.12 -31.80
C GLY A 508 16.07 0.46 -33.16
N SER A 509 16.61 -0.54 -33.86
CA SER A 509 17.10 -0.41 -35.24
C SER A 509 15.98 -0.34 -36.29
N ASP A 510 14.79 -0.84 -35.95
CA ASP A 510 13.79 -1.27 -36.93
C ASP A 510 12.67 -0.24 -37.08
N TRP A 511 12.03 -0.22 -38.25
CA TRP A 511 10.87 0.62 -38.52
C TRP A 511 9.58 -0.19 -38.43
N TYR A 512 8.53 0.42 -37.86
CA TYR A 512 7.21 -0.19 -37.69
C TYR A 512 6.09 0.78 -38.09
N SER A 513 4.95 0.23 -38.48
CA SER A 513 3.70 0.96 -38.66
C SER A 513 2.57 0.20 -37.97
N PHE A 514 1.64 0.94 -37.37
CA PHE A 514 0.52 0.42 -36.59
C PHE A 514 -0.81 1.00 -37.13
N ASP A 515 -1.88 0.22 -37.07
CA ASP A 515 -3.21 0.69 -37.48
C ASP A 515 -3.88 1.59 -36.42
N GLY A 516 -5.10 2.04 -36.68
CA GLY A 516 -5.88 2.87 -35.74
C GLY A 516 -6.30 2.13 -34.45
N GLN A 517 -6.07 0.82 -34.38
CA GLN A 517 -6.27 -0.04 -33.20
C GLN A 517 -4.94 -0.46 -32.56
N GLY A 518 -3.81 0.08 -33.04
CA GLY A 518 -2.47 -0.15 -32.52
C GLY A 518 -1.84 -1.48 -32.95
N ARG A 519 -2.48 -2.23 -33.85
CA ARG A 519 -1.93 -3.50 -34.36
C ARG A 519 -0.84 -3.19 -35.37
N ALA A 520 0.35 -3.77 -35.18
CA ALA A 520 1.43 -3.67 -36.16
C ALA A 520 1.01 -4.34 -37.47
N TYR A 521 1.16 -3.62 -38.58
CA TYR A 521 1.02 -4.22 -39.90
C TYR A 521 2.14 -5.26 -40.10
N ARG A 522 1.79 -6.43 -40.64
CA ARG A 522 2.72 -7.55 -40.88
C ARG A 522 2.39 -8.25 -42.19
N ASN A 523 3.40 -8.82 -42.83
CA ASN A 523 3.32 -9.46 -44.14
C ASN A 523 2.65 -8.58 -45.22
N GLN A 524 2.89 -7.27 -45.20
CA GLN A 524 2.14 -6.30 -45.99
C GLN A 524 3.03 -5.23 -46.64
N TRP A 525 2.67 -4.86 -47.87
CA TRP A 525 3.30 -3.81 -48.65
C TRP A 525 2.83 -2.40 -48.28
N PHE A 526 3.73 -1.44 -48.43
CA PHE A 526 3.51 -0.03 -48.24
C PHE A 526 4.00 0.75 -49.47
N ASP A 527 3.23 1.73 -49.92
CA ASP A 527 3.60 2.58 -51.05
C ASP A 527 4.69 3.61 -50.69
N THR A 528 5.08 4.42 -51.68
CA THR A 528 6.04 5.54 -51.51
C THR A 528 5.52 6.63 -50.56
N SER A 529 4.21 6.70 -50.30
CA SER A 529 3.59 7.58 -49.29
C SER A 529 3.59 6.97 -47.87
N LYS A 530 4.21 5.79 -47.71
CA LYS A 530 4.32 5.01 -46.46
C LYS A 530 2.99 4.49 -45.93
N LYS A 531 1.99 4.32 -46.80
CA LYS A 531 0.67 3.77 -46.46
C LYS A 531 0.54 2.32 -46.91
N PRO A 532 -0.17 1.44 -46.18
CA PRO A 532 -0.47 0.09 -46.62
C PRO A 532 -1.13 0.11 -48.00
N SER A 533 -0.59 -0.68 -48.92
CA SER A 533 -1.01 -0.69 -50.32
C SER A 533 -1.25 -2.11 -50.81
N SER A 534 -2.31 -2.28 -51.59
CA SER A 534 -2.61 -3.49 -52.37
C SER A 534 -2.21 -3.35 -53.84
N GLN A 535 -1.56 -2.24 -54.21
CA GLN A 535 -1.01 -2.07 -55.55
C GLN A 535 0.15 -3.05 -55.78
N GLU A 536 0.44 -3.34 -57.05
CA GLU A 536 1.61 -4.14 -57.41
C GLU A 536 2.89 -3.47 -56.88
N PRO A 537 3.78 -4.20 -56.17
CA PRO A 537 4.94 -3.59 -55.54
C PRO A 537 5.95 -3.05 -56.55
N ALA A 538 6.42 -1.82 -56.30
CA ALA A 538 7.36 -1.12 -57.17
C ALA A 538 8.61 -0.63 -56.41
N ILE A 539 9.58 -0.09 -57.14
CA ILE A 539 10.74 0.60 -56.55
C ILE A 539 10.24 1.79 -55.71
N GLY A 540 10.78 1.95 -54.51
CA GLY A 540 10.38 2.94 -53.51
C GLY A 540 9.31 2.47 -52.51
N PHE A 541 8.71 1.30 -52.70
CA PHE A 541 7.77 0.68 -51.74
C PHE A 541 8.51 0.06 -50.55
N TYR A 542 7.82 -0.20 -49.45
CA TYR A 542 8.35 -0.84 -48.24
C TYR A 542 7.56 -2.12 -47.94
N TYR A 543 8.13 -3.07 -47.21
CA TYR A 543 7.41 -4.29 -46.80
C TYR A 543 7.63 -4.57 -45.31
N ALA A 544 6.54 -4.75 -44.56
CA ALA A 544 6.58 -5.21 -43.18
C ALA A 544 6.61 -6.75 -43.15
N GLY A 545 7.63 -7.32 -42.51
CA GLY A 545 7.78 -8.76 -42.31
C GLY A 545 6.76 -9.34 -41.31
N SER A 546 6.92 -10.63 -40.99
CA SER A 546 6.00 -11.37 -40.11
C SER A 546 6.00 -10.87 -38.66
N ASN A 547 7.12 -10.31 -38.20
CA ASN A 547 7.29 -9.69 -36.88
C ASN A 547 6.86 -8.21 -36.83
N GLY A 548 6.30 -7.68 -37.93
CA GLY A 548 5.86 -6.29 -38.11
C GLY A 548 6.96 -5.27 -38.44
N ALA A 549 8.24 -5.68 -38.42
CA ALA A 549 9.35 -4.80 -38.77
C ALA A 549 9.44 -4.62 -40.29
N MET A 550 9.75 -3.41 -40.76
CA MET A 550 10.08 -3.16 -42.15
C MET A 550 11.39 -3.87 -42.52
N LEU A 551 11.40 -4.58 -43.63
CA LEU A 551 12.61 -5.20 -44.18
C LEU A 551 13.63 -4.12 -44.56
N THR A 552 14.85 -4.22 -44.02
CA THR A 552 15.99 -3.35 -44.32
C THR A 552 17.20 -4.20 -44.73
N ASP A 553 18.00 -3.71 -45.68
CA ASP A 553 19.22 -4.37 -46.17
C ASP A 553 19.07 -5.87 -46.51
N THR A 554 17.86 -6.26 -46.94
CA THR A 554 17.42 -7.64 -47.19
C THR A 554 16.49 -7.70 -48.41
N TYR A 555 15.94 -8.88 -48.74
CA TYR A 555 14.98 -9.03 -49.82
C TYR A 555 13.69 -9.74 -49.39
N TYR A 556 12.61 -9.49 -50.14
CA TYR A 556 11.36 -10.24 -50.09
C TYR A 556 11.20 -11.01 -51.40
N LYS A 557 10.78 -12.28 -51.27
CA LYS A 557 10.47 -13.18 -52.38
C LYS A 557 8.96 -13.34 -52.49
N THR A 558 8.44 -13.21 -53.70
CA THR A 558 7.04 -13.55 -54.03
C THR A 558 6.99 -14.33 -55.34
N GLN A 559 5.83 -14.91 -55.63
CA GLN A 559 5.50 -15.41 -56.95
C GLN A 559 4.78 -14.32 -57.75
N LYS A 560 5.16 -14.16 -59.01
CA LYS A 560 4.52 -13.30 -60.01
C LYS A 560 4.44 -14.07 -61.32
N ASP A 561 3.23 -14.19 -61.89
CA ASP A 561 2.98 -14.88 -63.16
C ASP A 561 3.57 -16.30 -63.24
N GLY A 562 3.60 -17.02 -62.10
CA GLY A 562 4.17 -18.36 -61.97
C GLY A 562 5.70 -18.43 -61.93
N SER A 563 6.37 -17.27 -61.84
CA SER A 563 7.82 -17.15 -61.67
C SER A 563 8.16 -16.54 -60.31
N ASP A 564 9.35 -16.88 -59.79
CA ASP A 564 9.88 -16.18 -58.62
C ASP A 564 10.21 -14.72 -58.96
N TYR A 565 9.93 -13.82 -58.02
CA TYR A 565 10.22 -12.40 -58.15
C TYR A 565 10.74 -11.84 -56.83
N TYR A 566 11.84 -11.10 -56.91
CA TYR A 566 12.60 -10.62 -55.77
C TYR A 566 12.56 -9.10 -55.69
N TYR A 567 12.43 -8.58 -54.46
CA TYR A 567 12.44 -7.15 -54.15
C TYR A 567 13.47 -6.90 -53.06
N SER A 568 14.52 -6.13 -53.35
CA SER A 568 15.59 -5.83 -52.39
C SER A 568 15.40 -4.44 -51.77
N PHE A 569 15.62 -4.32 -50.47
CA PHE A 569 15.38 -3.12 -49.68
C PHE A 569 16.70 -2.47 -49.24
N SER A 570 16.73 -1.14 -49.20
CA SER A 570 17.82 -0.38 -48.61
C SER A 570 17.84 -0.47 -47.08
N GLY A 571 18.89 0.04 -46.45
CA GLY A 571 18.94 0.27 -44.99
C GLY A 571 17.93 1.29 -44.47
N THR A 572 17.24 2.01 -45.37
CA THR A 572 16.07 2.87 -45.05
C THR A 572 14.72 2.15 -45.30
N GLY A 573 14.77 0.87 -45.67
CA GLY A 573 13.61 0.00 -45.92
C GLY A 573 12.91 0.20 -47.26
N ALA A 574 13.40 1.10 -48.11
CA ALA A 574 12.82 1.35 -49.41
C ALA A 574 13.32 0.32 -50.43
N CYS A 575 12.40 -0.30 -51.16
CA CYS A 575 12.68 -1.19 -52.29
C CYS A 575 13.54 -0.45 -53.30
N ASN A 576 14.78 -0.89 -53.50
CA ASN A 576 15.79 -0.19 -54.31
C ASN A 576 16.24 -0.99 -55.54
N TYR A 577 15.74 -2.23 -55.68
CA TYR A 577 16.02 -3.12 -56.79
C TYR A 577 14.96 -4.23 -56.86
N THR A 578 14.63 -4.68 -58.07
CA THR A 578 13.72 -5.81 -58.26
C THR A 578 14.08 -6.60 -59.53
N SER A 579 13.89 -7.92 -59.49
CA SER A 579 14.29 -8.84 -60.55
C SER A 579 13.62 -10.21 -60.41
N PRO A 580 13.38 -10.97 -61.50
CA PRO A 580 12.94 -12.37 -61.43
C PRO A 580 14.04 -13.36 -61.02
N ARG A 581 15.28 -12.89 -60.78
CA ARG A 581 16.45 -13.77 -60.59
C ARG A 581 17.50 -13.23 -59.60
N TYR A 582 17.73 -11.92 -59.64
CA TYR A 582 18.80 -11.28 -58.87
C TYR A 582 18.26 -10.54 -57.64
N VAL A 583 19.15 -10.29 -56.69
CA VAL A 583 18.90 -9.49 -55.49
C VAL A 583 20.07 -8.55 -55.27
N ARG A 584 19.87 -7.56 -54.39
CA ARG A 584 20.85 -6.53 -54.12
C ARG A 584 21.31 -6.56 -52.67
N ALA A 585 22.48 -7.16 -52.42
CA ALA A 585 23.10 -7.23 -51.09
C ALA A 585 23.92 -5.99 -50.78
N LYS A 586 23.90 -5.54 -49.53
CA LYS A 586 24.78 -4.48 -49.03
C LYS A 586 26.03 -5.11 -48.43
N ASP A 587 27.19 -4.63 -48.86
CA ASP A 587 28.45 -4.92 -48.18
C ASP A 587 28.49 -4.20 -46.83
N SER A 588 28.67 -4.97 -45.76
CA SER A 588 28.79 -4.50 -44.38
C SER A 588 30.02 -3.62 -44.13
N VAL A 589 31.06 -3.73 -44.97
CA VAL A 589 32.31 -2.97 -44.81
C VAL A 589 32.21 -1.59 -45.46
N ASN A 590 31.89 -1.53 -46.75
CA ASN A 590 31.91 -0.28 -47.52
C ASN A 590 30.52 0.36 -47.70
N GLY A 591 29.43 -0.31 -47.28
CA GLY A 591 28.05 0.13 -47.51
C GLY A 591 27.59 0.08 -48.98
N ILE A 592 28.44 -0.44 -49.87
CA ILE A 592 28.18 -0.55 -51.32
C ILE A 592 27.20 -1.70 -51.54
N TYR A 593 26.23 -1.49 -52.44
CA TYR A 593 25.27 -2.53 -52.79
C TYR A 593 25.62 -3.21 -54.11
N TYR A 594 25.72 -4.54 -54.08
CA TYR A 594 26.05 -5.39 -55.22
C TYR A 594 24.84 -6.21 -55.69
N VAL A 595 24.72 -6.40 -57.01
CA VAL A 595 23.68 -7.25 -57.62
C VAL A 595 24.23 -8.65 -57.84
N MET A 596 23.55 -9.66 -57.30
CA MET A 596 23.97 -11.07 -57.33
C MET A 596 22.77 -12.01 -57.46
N GLU A 597 23.00 -13.28 -57.77
CA GLU A 597 21.93 -14.30 -57.82
C GLU A 597 21.34 -14.50 -56.41
N HIS A 598 20.04 -14.73 -56.29
CA HIS A 598 19.37 -14.79 -54.98
C HIS A 598 19.93 -15.87 -54.04
N GLN A 599 20.52 -16.93 -54.60
CA GLN A 599 21.15 -18.02 -53.85
C GLN A 599 22.36 -17.55 -53.03
N TYR A 600 23.08 -16.52 -53.51
CA TYR A 600 24.32 -16.05 -52.88
C TYR A 600 24.06 -15.02 -51.78
N PHE A 601 22.87 -14.42 -51.75
CA PHE A 601 22.50 -13.46 -50.72
C PHE A 601 22.42 -14.12 -49.33
N THR A 602 22.01 -15.39 -49.31
CA THR A 602 21.93 -16.22 -48.11
C THR A 602 23.26 -16.87 -47.72
N ASP A 603 24.33 -16.69 -48.51
CA ASP A 603 25.65 -17.25 -48.17
C ASP A 603 26.16 -16.66 -46.85
N PRO A 604 26.63 -17.49 -45.89
CA PRO A 604 27.16 -17.02 -44.63
C PRO A 604 28.34 -16.05 -44.79
N GLN A 605 28.32 -14.97 -44.01
CA GLN A 605 29.35 -13.94 -44.07
C GLN A 605 30.57 -14.36 -43.25
N VAL A 606 31.61 -14.84 -43.95
CA VAL A 606 32.90 -15.24 -43.39
C VAL A 606 33.99 -14.19 -43.69
N SER A 607 35.22 -14.38 -43.18
CA SER A 607 36.34 -13.47 -43.48
C SER A 607 36.76 -13.56 -44.96
N ASP A 608 37.40 -12.52 -45.50
CA ASP A 608 37.90 -12.54 -46.89
C ASP A 608 38.92 -13.67 -47.12
N ARG A 609 39.70 -14.04 -46.10
CA ARG A 609 40.63 -15.19 -46.17
C ARG A 609 39.87 -16.52 -46.27
N ASP A 610 38.79 -16.67 -45.51
CA ASP A 610 37.93 -17.86 -45.54
C ASP A 610 37.14 -17.96 -46.84
N LEU A 611 36.59 -16.84 -47.33
CA LEU A 611 35.89 -16.78 -48.61
C LEU A 611 36.82 -17.11 -49.77
N MET A 612 38.06 -16.58 -49.77
CA MET A 612 39.08 -16.93 -50.77
C MET A 612 39.48 -18.41 -50.66
N ALA A 613 39.65 -18.96 -49.45
CA ALA A 613 39.96 -20.38 -49.26
C ALA A 613 38.84 -21.29 -49.77
N ALA A 614 37.58 -20.96 -49.45
CA ALA A 614 36.39 -21.69 -49.86
C ALA A 614 36.24 -21.72 -51.39
N ILE A 615 36.42 -20.61 -52.10
CA ILE A 615 36.35 -20.61 -53.57
C ILE A 615 37.53 -21.33 -54.21
N CYS A 616 38.75 -21.20 -53.66
CA CYS A 616 39.91 -21.91 -54.19
C CYS A 616 39.78 -23.43 -54.02
N GLU A 617 39.26 -23.91 -52.88
CA GLU A 617 38.98 -25.32 -52.70
C GLU A 617 37.88 -25.81 -53.65
N ALA A 618 36.77 -25.06 -53.76
CA ALA A 618 35.64 -25.46 -54.58
C ALA A 618 35.95 -25.49 -56.08
N GLU A 619 36.85 -24.63 -56.57
CA GLU A 619 37.33 -24.64 -57.96
C GLU A 619 38.51 -25.59 -58.20
N ALA A 620 39.40 -25.71 -57.22
CA ALA A 620 40.77 -26.18 -57.44
C ALA A 620 41.37 -27.07 -56.34
N GLY A 621 40.60 -27.55 -55.36
CA GLY A 621 41.09 -28.43 -54.30
C GLY A 621 41.86 -29.68 -54.79
N ASN A 622 41.37 -30.29 -55.88
CA ASN A 622 42.04 -31.42 -56.54
C ASN A 622 43.43 -31.06 -57.13
N GLN A 623 43.67 -29.78 -57.45
CA GLN A 623 44.95 -29.27 -57.98
C GLN A 623 46.01 -29.03 -56.90
N ARG A 624 45.65 -29.18 -55.61
CA ARG A 624 46.50 -28.85 -54.46
C ARG A 624 46.95 -27.38 -54.50
N THR A 625 47.93 -27.03 -53.66
CA THR A 625 48.33 -25.66 -53.38
C THR A 625 48.66 -24.85 -54.64
N THR A 626 49.47 -25.35 -55.59
CA THR A 626 49.88 -24.57 -56.78
C THR A 626 48.70 -24.14 -57.65
N GLY A 627 47.76 -25.04 -57.99
CA GLY A 627 46.60 -24.67 -58.79
C GLY A 627 45.61 -23.78 -58.03
N MET A 628 45.45 -23.98 -56.72
CA MET A 628 44.68 -23.07 -55.88
C MET A 628 45.32 -21.67 -55.79
N THR A 629 46.66 -21.56 -55.69
CA THR A 629 47.36 -20.27 -55.72
C THR A 629 47.18 -19.59 -57.06
N ALA A 630 47.19 -20.33 -58.17
CA ALA A 630 46.91 -19.79 -59.50
C ALA A 630 45.47 -19.23 -59.61
N VAL A 631 44.46 -19.94 -59.08
CA VAL A 631 43.07 -19.44 -59.01
C VAL A 631 42.95 -18.19 -58.12
N ALA A 632 43.55 -18.21 -56.93
CA ALA A 632 43.58 -17.07 -56.02
C ALA A 632 44.27 -15.84 -56.65
N MET A 633 45.35 -16.06 -57.41
CA MET A 633 46.03 -15.01 -58.16
C MET A 633 45.16 -14.44 -59.28
N VAL A 634 44.39 -15.26 -60.02
CA VAL A 634 43.41 -14.75 -60.99
C VAL A 634 42.37 -13.87 -60.30
N ILE A 635 41.82 -14.29 -59.15
CA ILE A 635 40.87 -13.48 -58.38
C ILE A 635 41.49 -12.13 -58.00
N ARG A 636 42.71 -12.14 -57.43
CA ARG A 636 43.43 -10.92 -57.02
C ARG A 636 43.81 -10.02 -58.20
N ASN A 637 44.22 -10.58 -59.34
CA ASN A 637 44.49 -9.84 -60.56
C ASN A 637 43.23 -9.09 -61.04
N ARG A 638 42.06 -9.74 -61.02
CA ARG A 638 40.77 -9.09 -61.37
C ARG A 638 40.33 -8.03 -60.35
N MET A 639 40.64 -8.23 -59.06
CA MET A 639 40.41 -7.22 -58.02
C MET A 639 41.25 -5.96 -58.28
N ASP A 640 42.50 -6.12 -58.74
CA ASP A 640 43.41 -5.02 -59.05
C ASP A 640 43.05 -4.31 -60.36
N GLU A 641 43.00 -5.05 -61.48
CA GLU A 641 42.74 -4.56 -62.83
C GLU A 641 41.39 -3.81 -62.94
N TYR A 642 40.36 -4.30 -62.26
CA TYR A 642 39.00 -3.75 -62.37
C TYR A 642 38.48 -3.05 -61.12
N GLY A 643 39.29 -2.93 -60.05
CA GLY A 643 38.88 -2.33 -58.78
C GLY A 643 37.74 -3.08 -58.07
N TYR A 644 37.67 -4.41 -58.22
CA TYR A 644 36.60 -5.22 -57.62
C TYR A 644 36.93 -5.59 -56.17
N SER A 645 35.90 -5.58 -55.30
CA SER A 645 35.97 -6.26 -54.00
C SER A 645 36.02 -7.78 -54.20
N LEU A 646 36.54 -8.53 -53.23
CA LEU A 646 36.66 -9.99 -53.31
C LEU A 646 35.32 -10.67 -53.66
N LYS A 647 34.26 -10.31 -52.94
CA LYS A 647 32.88 -10.77 -53.20
C LYS A 647 32.44 -10.44 -54.62
N THR A 648 32.78 -9.27 -55.15
CA THR A 648 32.47 -8.91 -56.55
C THR A 648 33.26 -9.78 -57.53
N ALA A 649 34.54 -10.03 -57.28
CA ALA A 649 35.37 -10.85 -58.17
C ALA A 649 34.85 -12.30 -58.28
N ILE A 650 34.35 -12.86 -57.16
CA ILE A 650 33.79 -14.22 -57.06
C ILE A 650 32.36 -14.31 -57.64
N TYR A 651 31.43 -13.48 -57.15
CA TYR A 651 30.00 -13.62 -57.45
C TYR A 651 29.56 -12.97 -58.78
N ARG A 652 30.43 -12.21 -59.46
CA ARG A 652 30.11 -11.59 -60.75
C ARG A 652 30.17 -12.61 -61.89
N GLN A 653 29.20 -12.48 -62.80
CA GLN A 653 28.79 -13.52 -63.75
C GLN A 653 29.91 -14.19 -64.55
N GLN A 654 29.68 -15.47 -64.88
CA GLN A 654 30.36 -16.30 -65.90
C GLN A 654 31.82 -16.72 -65.64
N GLN A 655 32.43 -16.45 -64.48
CA GLN A 655 33.81 -16.88 -64.21
C GLN A 655 33.97 -18.01 -63.18
N PHE A 656 33.13 -18.08 -62.14
CA PHE A 656 33.24 -19.06 -61.06
C PHE A 656 31.98 -19.91 -60.96
N GLU A 657 32.06 -21.21 -61.25
CA GLU A 657 30.90 -22.12 -61.31
C GLU A 657 30.48 -22.68 -59.93
N PRO A 658 31.40 -22.98 -58.98
CA PRO A 658 31.09 -23.35 -57.60
C PRO A 658 30.29 -22.31 -56.83
N ALA A 659 30.45 -21.02 -57.18
CA ALA A 659 29.58 -19.97 -56.68
C ALA A 659 28.11 -20.23 -57.07
N ARG A 660 27.85 -20.82 -58.25
CA ARG A 660 26.51 -20.97 -58.85
C ARG A 660 25.84 -22.31 -58.58
N ASN A 661 26.61 -23.37 -58.34
CA ASN A 661 26.11 -24.73 -58.15
C ASN A 661 25.94 -25.13 -56.67
N GLY A 662 26.17 -24.20 -55.73
CA GLY A 662 26.06 -24.42 -54.28
C GLY A 662 27.30 -25.04 -53.62
N SER A 663 28.34 -25.39 -54.39
CA SER A 663 29.58 -25.94 -53.82
C SER A 663 30.31 -24.92 -52.95
N LEU A 664 30.27 -23.63 -53.30
CA LEU A 664 30.80 -22.56 -52.45
C LEU A 664 30.02 -22.43 -51.13
N THR A 665 28.68 -22.37 -51.21
CA THR A 665 27.77 -22.27 -50.05
C THR A 665 28.07 -23.34 -49.00
N ARG A 666 28.27 -24.61 -49.42
CA ARG A 666 28.69 -25.71 -48.53
C ARG A 666 29.92 -25.37 -47.67
N TYR A 667 30.96 -24.80 -48.27
CA TYR A 667 32.18 -24.44 -47.55
C TYR A 667 31.93 -23.25 -46.61
N LEU A 668 31.18 -22.24 -47.05
CA LEU A 668 30.85 -21.05 -46.25
C LEU A 668 29.97 -21.39 -45.03
N GLU A 669 28.98 -22.26 -45.18
CA GLU A 669 28.19 -22.84 -44.08
C GLU A 669 29.08 -23.64 -43.13
N GLY A 670 29.97 -24.48 -43.66
CA GLY A 670 30.94 -25.23 -42.87
C GLY A 670 31.85 -24.34 -42.03
N ILE A 671 32.41 -23.29 -42.63
CA ILE A 671 33.24 -22.31 -41.91
C ILE A 671 32.41 -21.56 -40.86
N SER A 672 31.26 -21.00 -41.23
CA SER A 672 30.43 -20.18 -40.34
C SER A 672 29.82 -20.97 -39.17
N SER A 673 29.66 -22.30 -39.31
CA SER A 673 29.19 -23.19 -38.24
C SER A 673 30.34 -23.80 -37.41
N GLY A 674 31.60 -23.54 -37.76
CA GLY A 674 32.77 -24.14 -37.10
C GLY A 674 32.95 -25.63 -37.40
N SER A 675 32.41 -26.12 -38.52
CA SER A 675 32.43 -27.52 -38.92
C SER A 675 33.86 -28.06 -39.04
N THR A 676 34.24 -28.93 -38.10
CA THR A 676 35.60 -29.49 -38.02
C THR A 676 35.99 -30.24 -39.28
N SER A 677 35.06 -30.94 -39.94
CA SER A 677 35.35 -31.67 -41.18
C SER A 677 35.69 -30.73 -42.34
N ILE A 678 34.94 -29.64 -42.50
CA ILE A 678 35.17 -28.65 -43.57
C ILE A 678 36.45 -27.85 -43.30
N LEU A 679 36.67 -27.43 -42.05
CA LEU A 679 37.90 -26.72 -41.68
C LEU A 679 39.13 -27.63 -41.83
N GLN A 680 39.02 -28.92 -41.50
CA GLN A 680 40.11 -29.89 -41.72
C GLN A 680 40.35 -30.15 -43.22
N GLU A 681 39.29 -30.25 -44.03
CA GLU A 681 39.36 -30.37 -45.50
C GLU A 681 40.18 -29.21 -46.09
N LEU A 682 39.77 -27.96 -45.87
CA LEU A 682 40.44 -26.73 -46.34
C LEU A 682 41.90 -26.60 -45.89
N ASN A 683 42.25 -27.09 -44.70
CA ASN A 683 43.64 -27.12 -44.23
C ASN A 683 44.45 -28.25 -44.90
N SER A 684 43.87 -29.44 -45.03
CA SER A 684 44.55 -30.64 -45.56
C SER A 684 44.82 -30.61 -47.06
N THR A 685 44.00 -29.89 -47.83
CA THR A 685 44.18 -29.68 -49.27
C THR A 685 45.18 -28.55 -49.56
N GLY A 686 45.41 -27.68 -48.57
CA GLY A 686 46.29 -26.52 -48.66
C GLY A 686 45.60 -25.25 -49.18
N ALA A 687 44.26 -25.15 -49.10
CA ALA A 687 43.52 -23.98 -49.59
C ALA A 687 43.93 -22.69 -48.86
N TYR A 688 44.03 -22.71 -47.52
CA TYR A 688 44.54 -21.58 -46.76
C TYR A 688 45.98 -21.21 -47.09
N THR A 689 46.85 -22.21 -47.32
CA THR A 689 48.25 -21.97 -47.75
C THR A 689 48.30 -21.30 -49.11
N ALA A 690 47.43 -21.69 -50.04
CA ALA A 690 47.34 -21.07 -51.35
C ALA A 690 46.88 -19.62 -51.30
N VAL A 691 45.91 -19.31 -50.42
CA VAL A 691 45.42 -17.95 -50.16
C VAL A 691 46.53 -17.07 -49.59
N ASP A 692 47.24 -17.54 -48.56
CA ASP A 692 48.33 -16.81 -47.92
C ASP A 692 49.50 -16.55 -48.89
N GLU A 693 49.82 -17.53 -49.74
CA GLU A 693 50.89 -17.37 -50.75
C GLU A 693 50.49 -16.40 -51.86
N SER A 694 49.24 -16.45 -52.34
CA SER A 694 48.72 -15.45 -53.30
C SER A 694 48.68 -14.03 -52.72
N ASP A 695 48.49 -13.90 -51.40
CA ASP A 695 48.56 -12.61 -50.69
C ASP A 695 49.98 -12.04 -50.70
N ARG A 696 50.97 -12.88 -50.36
CA ARG A 696 52.40 -12.51 -50.41
C ARG A 696 52.84 -12.09 -51.81
N ILE A 697 52.48 -12.88 -52.83
CA ILE A 697 52.84 -12.58 -54.23
C ILE A 697 52.24 -11.24 -54.66
N MET A 698 50.96 -11.01 -54.39
CA MET A 698 50.28 -9.76 -54.74
C MET A 698 50.82 -8.56 -53.96
N THR A 699 51.12 -8.71 -52.67
CA THR A 699 51.74 -7.65 -51.87
C THR A 699 53.15 -7.32 -52.37
N ALA A 700 53.97 -8.32 -52.69
CA ALA A 700 55.30 -8.10 -53.26
C ALA A 700 55.24 -7.35 -54.61
N TYR A 701 54.31 -7.73 -55.50
CA TYR A 701 54.03 -7.00 -56.74
C TYR A 701 53.67 -5.53 -56.48
N LYS A 702 52.67 -5.26 -55.61
CA LYS A 702 52.19 -3.90 -55.36
C LYS A 702 53.18 -3.01 -54.59
N THR A 703 54.00 -3.56 -53.70
CA THR A 703 54.95 -2.78 -52.89
C THR A 703 56.33 -2.66 -53.54
N ASN A 704 56.82 -3.72 -54.19
CA ASN A 704 58.21 -3.80 -54.67
C ASN A 704 58.33 -3.84 -56.20
N GLY A 705 57.22 -3.91 -56.94
CA GLY A 705 57.24 -4.03 -58.41
C GLY A 705 57.77 -5.37 -58.92
N THR A 706 57.81 -6.40 -58.06
CA THR A 706 58.27 -7.75 -58.46
C THR A 706 57.22 -8.46 -59.28
N ASN A 707 57.61 -9.12 -60.38
CA ASN A 707 56.70 -9.97 -61.14
C ASN A 707 56.00 -11.00 -60.25
N ARG A 708 54.73 -11.26 -60.54
CA ARG A 708 53.92 -12.28 -59.87
C ARG A 708 54.37 -13.65 -60.37
N VAL A 709 54.87 -14.52 -59.49
CA VAL A 709 55.34 -15.86 -59.85
C VAL A 709 54.65 -16.87 -58.95
N VAL A 710 53.87 -17.79 -59.54
CA VAL A 710 53.21 -18.87 -58.81
C VAL A 710 54.17 -20.08 -58.70
N PRO A 711 54.56 -20.52 -57.49
CA PRO A 711 55.51 -21.62 -57.32
C PRO A 711 55.06 -22.93 -57.99
N ASN A 712 55.96 -23.55 -58.75
CA ASN A 712 55.75 -24.81 -59.49
C ASN A 712 54.63 -24.77 -60.55
N PHE A 713 54.19 -23.59 -61.00
CA PHE A 713 53.14 -23.48 -62.02
C PHE A 713 53.58 -23.94 -63.42
N GLY A 714 54.88 -23.81 -63.74
CA GLY A 714 55.48 -24.37 -64.96
C GLY A 714 55.27 -23.58 -66.26
N ASP A 715 54.69 -22.39 -66.19
CA ASP A 715 54.63 -21.45 -67.31
C ASP A 715 55.96 -20.72 -67.50
N THR A 716 56.19 -20.26 -68.74
CA THR A 716 57.37 -19.51 -69.18
C THR A 716 57.16 -18.00 -69.24
N ARG A 717 55.94 -17.48 -68.99
CA ARG A 717 55.73 -16.03 -68.82
C ARG A 717 56.55 -15.50 -67.65
N ALA A 718 57.04 -14.27 -67.81
CA ALA A 718 57.80 -13.60 -66.76
C ALA A 718 56.93 -13.13 -65.58
N ASP A 719 55.62 -12.97 -65.77
CA ASP A 719 54.64 -12.45 -64.80
C ASP A 719 53.30 -13.21 -64.95
N PHE A 720 52.67 -13.54 -63.82
CA PHE A 720 51.36 -14.19 -63.73
C PHE A 720 50.26 -13.12 -63.76
N ASP A 721 50.00 -12.59 -64.94
CA ASP A 721 49.02 -11.54 -65.23
C ASP A 721 47.65 -12.08 -65.69
N TYR A 722 47.44 -13.40 -65.60
CA TYR A 722 46.19 -14.05 -65.98
C TYR A 722 44.96 -13.48 -65.29
N LEU A 723 43.94 -13.17 -66.09
CA LEU A 723 42.66 -12.59 -65.66
C LEU A 723 41.50 -13.59 -65.70
N TYR A 724 41.70 -14.73 -66.37
CA TYR A 724 40.67 -15.75 -66.56
C TYR A 724 41.28 -17.15 -66.50
N PHE A 725 40.46 -18.12 -66.07
CA PHE A 725 40.75 -19.54 -66.25
C PHE A 725 39.46 -20.32 -66.58
N MET A 726 39.56 -21.48 -67.22
CA MET A 726 38.45 -22.42 -67.37
C MET A 726 38.95 -23.82 -67.75
N THR A 727 38.06 -24.82 -67.75
CA THR A 727 38.42 -26.16 -68.24
C THR A 727 38.71 -26.13 -69.76
N PRO A 728 39.60 -26.99 -70.29
CA PRO A 728 39.84 -27.08 -71.74
C PRO A 728 38.56 -27.28 -72.56
N ALA A 729 37.63 -28.10 -72.07
CA ALA A 729 36.35 -28.35 -72.72
C ALA A 729 35.48 -27.07 -72.81
N ALA A 730 35.45 -26.23 -71.77
CA ALA A 730 34.75 -24.95 -71.81
C ALA A 730 35.42 -23.96 -72.79
N PHE A 731 36.76 -23.95 -72.83
CA PHE A 731 37.54 -23.08 -73.72
C PHE A 731 37.29 -23.42 -75.21
N GLU A 732 37.22 -24.72 -75.52
CA GLU A 732 36.83 -25.23 -76.84
C GLU A 732 35.35 -24.94 -77.16
N GLN A 733 34.44 -25.17 -76.21
CA GLN A 733 33.00 -24.92 -76.38
C GLN A 733 32.69 -23.43 -76.67
N LEU A 734 33.47 -22.52 -76.08
CA LEU A 734 33.37 -21.08 -76.31
C LEU A 734 34.09 -20.60 -77.58
N ASN A 735 34.71 -21.53 -78.32
CA ASN A 735 35.46 -21.32 -79.55
C ASN A 735 36.59 -20.28 -79.40
N LEU A 736 37.35 -20.34 -78.32
CA LEU A 736 38.43 -19.40 -78.02
C LEU A 736 39.75 -19.74 -78.73
N ASP A 737 40.50 -18.71 -79.12
CA ASP A 737 41.77 -18.82 -79.86
C ASP A 737 42.95 -18.87 -78.87
N PRO A 738 43.64 -20.01 -78.69
CA PRO A 738 44.62 -20.18 -77.63
C PRO A 738 45.83 -19.25 -77.76
N VAL A 739 46.16 -18.79 -78.97
CA VAL A 739 47.27 -17.87 -79.21
C VAL A 739 46.84 -16.43 -78.90
N LYS A 740 45.68 -16.01 -79.42
CA LYS A 740 45.19 -14.63 -79.20
C LYS A 740 44.72 -14.39 -77.76
N CYS A 741 44.24 -15.43 -77.07
CA CYS A 741 43.94 -15.36 -75.64
C CYS A 741 45.19 -15.32 -74.73
N GLN A 742 46.39 -15.53 -75.31
CA GLN A 742 47.65 -15.70 -74.59
C GLN A 742 47.60 -16.86 -73.56
N SER A 743 47.00 -17.99 -73.94
CA SER A 743 46.64 -19.05 -73.00
C SER A 743 47.79 -19.99 -72.61
N TYR A 744 47.73 -20.52 -71.39
CA TYR A 744 48.59 -21.60 -70.88
C TYR A 744 47.73 -22.70 -70.26
N VAL A 745 48.08 -23.95 -70.53
CA VAL A 745 47.36 -25.13 -70.02
C VAL A 745 48.10 -25.73 -68.83
N TYR A 746 47.70 -25.33 -67.63
CA TYR A 746 48.18 -25.95 -66.40
C TYR A 746 47.57 -27.35 -66.28
N THR A 747 48.40 -28.38 -66.31
CA THR A 747 47.97 -29.78 -66.16
C THR A 747 48.55 -30.36 -64.88
N TYR A 748 47.70 -31.04 -64.11
CA TYR A 748 48.07 -31.65 -62.85
C TYR A 748 47.71 -33.13 -62.85
N GLU A 749 48.58 -33.94 -62.24
CA GLU A 749 48.36 -35.37 -62.05
C GLU A 749 48.21 -35.69 -60.56
N TRP A 750 47.29 -36.59 -60.22
CA TRP A 750 47.17 -37.14 -58.87
C TRP A 750 46.91 -38.63 -58.92
N THR A 751 47.20 -39.31 -57.81
CA THR A 751 46.84 -40.72 -57.62
C THR A 751 45.68 -40.79 -56.63
N THR A 752 44.63 -41.49 -57.00
CA THR A 752 43.46 -41.74 -56.13
C THR A 752 43.83 -42.66 -54.96
N SER A 753 42.98 -42.73 -53.93
CA SER A 753 43.12 -43.69 -52.83
C SER A 753 43.11 -45.16 -53.27
N THR A 754 42.61 -45.45 -54.48
CA THR A 754 42.64 -46.79 -55.12
C THR A 754 43.87 -47.02 -56.00
N GLY A 755 44.86 -46.12 -55.98
CA GLY A 755 46.10 -46.25 -56.76
C GLY A 755 45.97 -45.87 -58.24
N GLN A 756 44.78 -45.43 -58.69
CA GLN A 756 44.58 -45.02 -60.08
C GLN A 756 45.14 -43.61 -60.31
N LYS A 757 46.06 -43.45 -61.26
CA LYS A 757 46.49 -42.15 -61.77
C LYS A 757 45.33 -41.45 -62.49
N ARG A 758 45.17 -40.16 -62.22
CA ARG A 758 44.21 -39.24 -62.83
C ARG A 758 44.94 -37.97 -63.20
N SER A 759 44.46 -37.30 -64.25
CA SER A 759 44.92 -35.97 -64.63
C SER A 759 43.72 -35.10 -64.99
N SER A 760 43.93 -33.80 -64.89
CA SER A 760 42.98 -32.76 -65.29
C SER A 760 43.79 -31.48 -65.53
N SER A 761 43.16 -30.48 -66.14
CA SER A 761 43.83 -29.26 -66.54
C SER A 761 42.91 -28.06 -66.44
N HIS A 762 43.51 -26.89 -66.24
CA HIS A 762 42.88 -25.58 -66.44
C HIS A 762 43.66 -24.80 -67.49
N ILE A 763 42.92 -24.11 -68.36
CA ILE A 763 43.48 -23.13 -69.29
C ILE A 763 43.39 -21.77 -68.61
N PHE A 764 44.54 -21.17 -68.30
CA PHE A 764 44.68 -19.81 -67.80
C PHE A 764 44.98 -18.88 -68.98
N PHE A 765 44.36 -17.70 -69.03
CA PHE A 765 44.47 -16.81 -70.18
C PHE A 765 44.16 -15.35 -69.84
N VAL A 766 44.60 -14.42 -70.70
CA VAL A 766 44.55 -12.97 -70.47
C VAL A 766 43.37 -12.34 -71.21
N ASP A 767 43.23 -12.66 -72.50
CA ASP A 767 42.26 -12.01 -73.40
C ASP A 767 41.13 -12.95 -73.83
N TRP A 768 39.91 -12.45 -73.97
CA TRP A 768 38.72 -13.26 -74.31
C TRP A 768 38.45 -13.26 -75.83
N VAL A 769 39.33 -13.88 -76.61
CA VAL A 769 39.31 -13.81 -78.10
C VAL A 769 38.81 -15.10 -78.74
N ARG A 770 37.79 -15.02 -79.60
CA ARG A 770 37.29 -16.17 -80.37
C ARG A 770 38.13 -16.45 -81.61
N LYS A 771 38.15 -17.73 -82.03
CA LYS A 771 38.60 -18.12 -83.38
C LYS A 771 37.69 -17.47 -84.41
N SER A 772 38.30 -16.91 -85.45
CA SER A 772 37.67 -16.27 -86.61
C SER A 772 37.02 -17.29 -87.55
#